data_AF-A0A2T1N4T8-F1
#
_entry.id   AF-A0A2T1N4T8-F1
#
_cell.length_a   1.000
_cell.length_b   1.000
_cell.length_c   1.000
_cell.angle_alpha   90.00
_cell.angle_beta   90.00
_cell.angle_gamma   90.00
#
_symmetry.space_group_name_H-M   'P 1'
#
loop_
_entity.id
_entity.type
_entity.pdbx_description
1 polymer ?
#
loop_
_entity_poly.entity_id
_entity_poly.type
_entity_poly.pdbx_seq_one_letter_code
_entity_poly.pdbx_strand_id
1 'polypeptide(L)'
;AVPAGTSDPNNPCDPNPLAVPGGDCDGDGNSNGTDPNPTVPTAADDTGTVAVGSTTTIDILGNDDYLDNSDPTNGGTTTITQTGGTAGGTVTFDPTTGTLDYTPLPGEAGTVVTVVYEVCNDASGTPVCTTATVTITVLACPSPVDTDGDGLTDCEETTGVDDPSTTAVPAGTSDPLDPCSDSSGVITDGETSNPIFANADCDGDGVTNGDELNPPNGGTATDPGDPCDYNVGDISAPITAGVDCDGDGLNDSEEITGVDDPATPDNPNGNTTDPNNPDTDGDGVLDGTEGTNGTDPNDPCDYNVIDITEPITAGVDCDGDGLNDSEEITGVDDPATPDNPNGNTTDPNNPDTDGDGVLDGTEGTNGTDPNDPCDYNVIDITEPITAGVDCDNDGLNDSEEITGVDDPATPDNPNGNTTDPNNPDTDGDGVLDGTEGTNGTDPNDPCDFNVIDITEIPSGPFLDADCDGDGVPNGVEIDPDGDGTPGPNGTDPNDPCDFNVEDQDLSTVSDEWLELDCDGDGILNGDELGDVNDNDIPDYIEVNNGDPNADDGVEVFDIMTPGDGDGLNDVFVIRGLDKYPNNTVKIYNRWGVLVFETRGYGLNNNFFTGESNGRVTIEKNKQLPVGTYYYVLEYVNNSGNTVKKAGPLYINRR
;
A
#
# COMPACT_ATOMS: atom_id res chain seq x y z
N ALA A 1 48.36 120.64 27.10
CA ALA A 1 47.00 121.20 27.09
C ALA A 1 46.32 120.79 25.77
N VAL A 2 45.67 119.63 25.82
CA VAL A 2 44.54 119.22 24.98
C VAL A 2 43.30 119.45 25.87
N PRO A 3 42.15 119.93 25.37
CA PRO A 3 41.13 120.55 26.22
C PRO A 3 40.50 119.54 27.20
N ALA A 4 40.31 119.97 28.44
CA ALA A 4 39.41 119.31 29.39
C ALA A 4 37.98 119.43 28.86
N GLY A 5 37.54 118.40 28.15
CA GLY A 5 36.14 118.13 27.85
C GLY A 5 35.43 117.73 29.15
N THR A 6 34.23 118.26 29.32
CA THR A 6 33.37 118.19 30.49
C THR A 6 33.04 116.75 30.87
N SER A 7 33.38 116.34 32.09
CA SER A 7 32.67 115.23 32.73
C SER A 7 31.19 115.60 32.81
N ASP A 8 30.31 114.82 32.20
CA ASP A 8 28.87 115.06 32.22
C ASP A 8 28.23 114.09 33.22
N PRO A 9 27.78 114.58 34.39
CA PRO A 9 27.16 113.74 35.41
C PRO A 9 25.82 113.12 34.98
N ASN A 10 25.33 113.44 33.78
CA ASN A 10 24.14 112.82 33.17
C ASN A 10 24.49 111.91 31.97
N ASN A 11 25.77 111.78 31.61
CA ASN A 11 26.21 110.83 30.59
C ASN A 11 26.52 109.50 31.29
N PRO A 12 25.78 108.42 31.03
CA PRO A 12 26.05 107.11 31.62
C PRO A 12 27.40 106.52 31.21
N CYS A 13 28.06 107.05 30.17
CA CYS A 13 29.34 106.58 29.62
C CYS A 13 30.54 107.53 29.86
N ASP A 14 30.56 108.28 30.96
CA ASP A 14 31.68 109.17 31.30
C ASP A 14 32.93 108.35 31.71
N PRO A 15 34.15 108.61 31.16
CA PRO A 15 35.38 107.90 31.49
C PRO A 15 35.90 108.06 32.95
N ASN A 16 35.18 108.76 33.82
CA ASN A 16 35.49 108.89 35.25
C ASN A 16 34.68 107.84 36.06
N PRO A 17 35.28 107.03 36.96
CA PRO A 17 34.72 105.75 37.43
C PRO A 17 33.60 105.88 38.50
N LEU A 18 32.75 106.89 38.39
CA LEU A 18 31.48 106.99 39.10
C LEU A 18 30.38 107.33 38.09
N ALA A 19 30.28 106.50 37.05
CA ALA A 19 29.18 106.49 36.09
C ALA A 19 27.84 106.47 36.84
N VAL A 20 26.79 107.05 36.25
CA VAL A 20 25.44 107.09 36.85
C VAL A 20 25.10 105.65 37.29
N PRO A 21 24.99 105.32 38.59
CA PRO A 21 24.91 103.93 39.03
C PRO A 21 23.68 103.17 38.52
N GLY A 22 22.64 103.89 38.07
CA GLY A 22 21.46 103.33 37.42
C GLY A 22 21.41 103.57 35.91
N GLY A 23 22.51 103.96 35.28
CA GLY A 23 22.68 103.93 33.83
C GLY A 23 23.36 102.64 33.39
N ASP A 24 23.30 102.35 32.09
CA ASP A 24 23.87 101.18 31.42
C ASP A 24 24.62 101.74 30.20
N CYS A 25 25.95 101.61 30.18
CA CYS A 25 26.78 102.29 29.19
C CYS A 25 26.97 101.48 27.91
N ASP A 26 27.18 100.18 28.02
CA ASP A 26 27.39 99.29 26.89
C ASP A 26 26.10 98.63 26.39
N GLY A 27 25.00 98.77 27.14
CA GLY A 27 23.65 98.47 26.70
C GLY A 27 23.26 97.01 26.85
N ASP A 28 23.95 96.25 27.70
CA ASP A 28 23.72 94.82 27.93
C ASP A 28 22.62 94.52 28.97
N GLY A 29 22.00 95.56 29.51
CA GLY A 29 20.90 95.45 30.46
C GLY A 29 21.34 95.39 31.92
N ASN A 30 22.64 95.35 32.20
CA ASN A 30 23.17 95.49 33.55
C ASN A 30 23.47 96.96 33.84
N SER A 31 23.18 97.40 35.07
CA SER A 31 23.43 98.80 35.44
C SER A 31 24.88 98.97 35.89
N ASN A 32 25.53 100.06 35.50
CA ASN A 32 26.93 100.39 35.81
C ASN A 32 27.35 100.19 37.29
N GLY A 33 26.40 100.19 38.25
CA GLY A 33 26.67 99.97 39.66
C GLY A 33 26.77 98.49 40.09
N THR A 34 26.19 97.59 39.31
CA THR A 34 26.18 96.12 39.50
C THR A 34 26.93 95.36 38.42
N ASP A 35 27.19 96.04 37.30
CA ASP A 35 27.84 95.58 36.09
C ASP A 35 29.35 95.27 36.30
N PRO A 36 29.76 94.00 36.08
CA PRO A 36 31.15 93.57 36.07
C PRO A 36 32.08 94.32 35.09
N ASN A 37 31.62 94.67 33.87
CA ASN A 37 32.40 95.42 32.88
C ASN A 37 31.62 96.60 32.27
N PRO A 38 31.51 97.76 32.97
CA PRO A 38 30.57 98.86 32.64
C PRO A 38 30.76 99.63 31.33
N THR A 39 31.52 99.10 30.38
CA THR A 39 31.86 99.76 29.11
C THR A 39 32.01 98.78 27.96
N VAL A 40 31.96 97.47 28.22
CA VAL A 40 32.16 96.42 27.22
C VAL A 40 31.32 95.20 27.62
N PRO A 41 30.30 94.86 26.80
CA PRO A 41 29.47 93.72 27.09
C PRO A 41 30.32 92.45 26.95
N THR A 42 30.21 91.52 27.90
CA THR A 42 31.08 90.34 27.97
C THR A 42 30.30 89.07 28.31
N ALA A 43 30.51 88.02 27.52
CA ALA A 43 30.13 86.65 27.87
C ALA A 43 31.40 85.80 28.07
N ALA A 44 31.42 84.96 29.10
CA ALA A 44 32.52 84.12 29.51
C ALA A 44 32.21 82.64 29.19
N ASP A 45 33.25 81.87 28.86
CA ASP A 45 33.08 80.45 28.57
C ASP A 45 32.72 79.63 29.83
N ASP A 46 31.84 78.64 29.66
CA ASP A 46 31.37 77.76 30.71
C ASP A 46 31.85 76.32 30.55
N THR A 47 31.71 75.54 31.62
CA THR A 47 32.01 74.11 31.58
C THR A 47 30.94 73.30 32.30
N GLY A 48 30.60 72.13 31.74
CA GLY A 48 29.68 71.18 32.35
C GLY A 48 30.16 69.74 32.24
N THR A 49 29.49 68.85 32.96
CA THR A 49 29.72 67.40 32.87
C THR A 49 28.39 66.69 32.98
N VAL A 50 28.16 65.70 32.11
CA VAL A 50 26.91 64.95 32.05
C VAL A 50 27.18 63.51 31.61
N ALA A 51 26.45 62.54 32.15
CA ALA A 51 26.47 61.19 31.64
C ALA A 51 25.50 61.05 30.45
N VAL A 52 25.84 60.22 29.46
CA VAL A 52 24.91 59.89 28.36
C VAL A 52 23.58 59.37 28.94
N GLY A 53 22.45 59.78 28.34
CA GLY A 53 21.11 59.45 28.81
C GLY A 53 20.58 60.31 29.96
N SER A 54 21.39 61.20 30.52
CA SER A 54 20.99 62.19 31.55
C SER A 54 21.00 63.62 31.01
N THR A 55 20.28 64.53 31.68
CA THR A 55 20.31 65.97 31.40
C THR A 55 21.12 66.69 32.47
N THR A 56 22.02 67.60 32.07
CA THR A 56 22.67 68.55 32.99
C THR A 56 22.13 69.95 32.75
N THR A 57 21.96 70.71 33.84
CA THR A 57 21.66 72.15 33.81
C THR A 57 22.93 72.93 34.15
N ILE A 58 23.29 73.91 33.33
CA ILE A 58 24.47 74.77 33.48
C ILE A 58 23.99 76.21 33.57
N ASP A 59 24.41 76.91 34.63
CA ASP A 59 24.20 78.36 34.75
C ASP A 59 25.23 79.07 33.86
N ILE A 60 24.76 79.62 32.74
CA ILE A 60 25.61 80.21 31.68
C ILE A 60 25.61 81.75 31.73
N LEU A 61 24.74 82.37 32.54
CA LEU A 61 24.77 83.81 32.75
C LEU A 61 25.43 84.20 34.08
N GLY A 62 25.60 83.25 35.01
CA GLY A 62 26.13 83.53 36.35
C GLY A 62 27.56 84.11 36.39
N ASN A 63 28.33 83.97 35.31
CA ASN A 63 29.66 84.54 35.10
C ASN A 63 29.71 85.58 33.95
N ASP A 64 28.57 85.85 33.31
CA ASP A 64 28.43 86.83 32.23
C ASP A 64 28.10 88.21 32.79
N ASP A 65 28.22 89.21 31.92
CA ASP A 65 27.78 90.59 32.21
C ASP A 65 26.25 90.74 32.15
N TYR A 66 25.58 89.80 31.48
CA TYR A 66 24.16 89.80 31.22
C TYR A 66 23.37 89.21 32.39
N LEU A 67 22.28 89.89 32.77
CA LEU A 67 21.35 89.38 33.77
C LEU A 67 20.25 88.51 33.14
N ASP A 68 19.79 87.49 33.85
CA ASP A 68 18.61 86.70 33.45
C ASP A 68 17.31 87.52 33.56
N ASN A 69 16.20 87.04 32.96
CA ASN A 69 14.93 87.77 32.99
C ASN A 69 14.18 87.68 34.33
N SER A 70 14.62 86.83 35.28
CA SER A 70 14.08 86.79 36.64
C SER A 70 14.75 87.80 37.56
N ASP A 71 15.93 88.30 37.20
CA ASP A 71 16.62 89.34 37.96
C ASP A 71 15.85 90.67 37.87
N PRO A 72 15.41 91.25 39.00
CA PRO A 72 14.61 92.47 39.03
C PRO A 72 15.37 93.73 38.59
N THR A 73 16.70 93.63 38.41
CA THR A 73 17.57 94.72 37.97
C THR A 73 17.94 94.63 36.49
N ASN A 74 17.51 93.59 35.77
CA ASN A 74 17.66 93.50 34.32
C ASN A 74 16.88 94.65 33.63
N GLY A 75 17.61 95.52 32.93
CA GLY A 75 17.09 96.72 32.28
C GLY A 75 16.32 96.46 30.98
N GLY A 76 16.35 95.23 30.47
CA GLY A 76 15.73 94.83 29.19
C GLY A 76 15.24 93.39 29.21
N THR A 77 15.12 92.80 28.01
CA THR A 77 14.81 91.37 27.81
C THR A 77 16.05 90.67 27.30
N THR A 78 16.54 89.71 28.09
CA THR A 78 17.64 88.84 27.70
C THR A 78 17.13 87.70 26.83
N THR A 79 17.81 87.44 25.72
CA THR A 79 17.56 86.30 24.82
C THR A 79 18.84 85.52 24.60
N ILE A 80 18.73 84.18 24.57
CA ILE A 80 19.86 83.28 24.38
C ILE A 80 19.55 82.37 23.19
N THR A 81 20.51 82.23 22.28
CA THR A 81 20.36 81.40 21.08
C THR A 81 21.62 80.61 20.78
N GLN A 82 21.46 79.40 20.25
CA GLN A 82 22.60 78.63 19.77
C GLN A 82 23.10 79.17 18.43
N THR A 83 24.39 79.47 18.34
CA THR A 83 25.04 79.94 17.11
C THR A 83 26.05 78.95 16.54
N GLY A 84 26.42 77.91 17.31
CA GLY A 84 27.30 76.84 16.84
C GLY A 84 27.60 75.79 17.93
N GLY A 85 28.69 75.06 17.74
CA GLY A 85 29.13 73.97 18.63
C GLY A 85 29.24 72.63 17.91
N THR A 86 29.74 71.63 18.65
CA THR A 86 29.85 70.23 18.21
C THR A 86 28.80 69.32 18.83
N ALA A 87 28.03 69.81 19.80
CA ALA A 87 26.96 69.05 20.44
C ALA A 87 25.85 68.71 19.43
N GLY A 88 25.64 67.42 19.19
CA GLY A 88 24.53 66.84 18.42
C GLY A 88 23.30 66.50 19.26
N GLY A 89 23.45 66.42 20.59
CA GLY A 89 22.37 66.24 21.57
C GLY A 89 21.37 67.40 21.64
N THR A 90 20.39 67.27 22.55
CA THR A 90 19.34 68.28 22.72
C THR A 90 19.83 69.39 23.64
N VAL A 91 19.85 70.62 23.14
CA VAL A 91 20.20 71.85 23.88
C VAL A 91 18.94 72.69 24.07
N THR A 92 18.64 73.08 25.30
CA THR A 92 17.53 74.00 25.62
C THR A 92 18.05 75.16 26.46
N PHE A 93 17.72 76.39 26.09
CA PHE A 93 18.07 77.58 26.86
C PHE A 93 16.85 78.10 27.62
N ASP A 94 17.06 78.46 28.89
CA ASP A 94 16.08 79.21 29.66
C ASP A 94 16.62 80.61 29.99
N PRO A 95 16.26 81.64 29.20
CA PRO A 95 16.68 83.02 29.47
C PRO A 95 15.99 83.62 30.71
N THR A 96 14.99 82.93 31.29
CA THR A 96 14.36 83.36 32.55
C THR A 96 15.27 83.08 33.73
N THR A 97 15.99 81.95 33.71
CA THR A 97 16.90 81.54 34.78
C THR A 97 18.37 81.67 34.41
N GLY A 98 18.69 82.01 33.15
CA GLY A 98 20.06 82.15 32.67
C GLY A 98 20.78 80.82 32.48
N THR A 99 20.03 79.73 32.27
CA THR A 99 20.59 78.37 32.24
C THR A 99 20.48 77.70 30.87
N LEU A 100 21.34 76.71 30.64
CA LEU A 100 21.30 75.76 29.53
C LEU A 100 21.09 74.35 30.08
N ASP A 101 20.11 73.63 29.53
CA ASP A 101 19.93 72.20 29.71
C ASP A 101 20.49 71.45 28.50
N TYR A 102 21.33 70.44 28.75
CA TYR A 102 21.88 69.60 27.69
C TYR A 102 21.73 68.11 27.98
N THR A 103 21.23 67.37 26.98
CA THR A 103 21.09 65.91 26.97
C THR A 103 21.87 65.32 25.79
N PRO A 104 22.96 64.56 26.01
CA PRO A 104 23.81 64.01 24.95
C PRO A 104 23.12 62.91 24.10
N LEU A 105 23.57 62.73 22.87
CA LEU A 105 23.33 61.53 22.07
C LEU A 105 24.22 60.36 22.55
N PRO A 106 23.82 59.09 22.35
CA PRO A 106 24.66 57.93 22.64
C PRO A 106 26.06 58.01 22.00
N GLY A 107 26.14 58.42 20.74
CA GLY A 107 27.43 58.56 20.02
C GLY A 107 28.36 59.69 20.51
N GLU A 108 27.96 60.45 21.54
CA GLU A 108 28.80 61.46 22.20
C GLU A 108 29.47 60.91 23.48
N ALA A 109 29.22 59.65 23.85
CA ALA A 109 29.82 59.00 25.03
C ALA A 109 31.35 59.11 25.06
N GLY A 110 31.91 59.48 26.21
CA GLY A 110 33.37 59.61 26.38
C GLY A 110 34.03 60.76 25.60
N THR A 111 33.25 61.58 24.90
CA THR A 111 33.75 62.72 24.14
C THR A 111 33.60 64.05 24.90
N VAL A 112 34.22 65.10 24.37
CA VAL A 112 33.99 66.47 24.82
C VAL A 112 33.26 67.21 23.71
N VAL A 113 32.10 67.75 24.03
CA VAL A 113 31.24 68.49 23.10
C VAL A 113 31.20 69.96 23.50
N THR A 114 30.82 70.80 22.54
CA THR A 114 30.75 72.26 22.73
C THR A 114 29.40 72.78 22.28
N VAL A 115 28.89 73.77 23.00
CA VAL A 115 27.74 74.58 22.59
C VAL A 115 28.19 76.02 22.53
N VAL A 116 28.07 76.67 21.37
CA VAL A 116 28.36 78.10 21.23
C VAL A 116 27.03 78.85 21.28
N TYR A 117 26.87 79.73 22.26
CA TYR A 117 25.66 80.54 22.43
C TYR A 117 25.93 82.02 22.17
N GLU A 118 24.89 82.73 21.73
CA GLU A 118 24.83 84.19 21.68
C GLU A 118 23.78 84.66 22.69
N VAL A 119 24.19 85.55 23.60
CA VAL A 119 23.33 86.25 24.55
C VAL A 119 23.17 87.70 24.09
N CYS A 120 21.93 88.19 24.08
CA CYS A 120 21.58 89.56 23.72
C CYS A 120 20.67 90.18 24.77
N ASN A 121 20.76 91.50 24.96
CA ASN A 121 19.79 92.28 25.73
C ASN A 121 19.34 93.51 24.94
N ASP A 122 18.07 93.91 25.08
CA ASP A 122 17.44 94.99 24.32
C ASP A 122 17.22 96.30 25.10
N ALA A 123 17.78 96.45 26.31
CA ALA A 123 17.60 97.63 27.18
C ALA A 123 17.89 98.97 26.48
N SER A 124 18.89 99.00 25.58
CA SER A 124 19.26 100.19 24.80
C SER A 124 18.33 100.52 23.62
N GLY A 125 17.35 99.65 23.33
CA GLY A 125 16.45 99.73 22.18
C GLY A 125 16.99 99.09 20.89
N THR A 126 18.24 98.62 20.88
CA THR A 126 18.82 97.75 19.85
C THR A 126 19.56 96.61 20.56
N PRO A 127 19.35 95.34 20.17
CA PRO A 127 20.00 94.23 20.88
C PRO A 127 21.53 94.34 20.89
N VAL A 128 22.13 94.29 22.08
CA VAL A 128 23.58 94.22 22.29
C VAL A 128 23.94 92.77 22.59
N CYS A 129 24.74 92.16 21.72
CA CYS A 129 24.97 90.72 21.73
C CYS A 129 26.45 90.36 21.89
N THR A 130 26.72 89.28 22.61
CA THR A 130 28.04 88.63 22.71
C THR A 130 27.91 87.12 22.67
N THR A 131 29.02 86.42 22.41
CA THR A 131 29.04 84.96 22.27
C THR A 131 30.04 84.34 23.22
N ALA A 132 29.70 83.18 23.77
CA ALA A 132 30.60 82.34 24.57
C ALA A 132 30.37 80.85 24.27
N THR A 133 31.29 80.01 24.76
CA THR A 133 31.30 78.57 24.52
C THR A 133 31.13 77.80 25.82
N VAL A 134 30.15 76.90 25.87
CA VAL A 134 30.03 75.89 26.92
C VAL A 134 30.78 74.63 26.47
N THR A 135 31.79 74.21 27.25
CA THR A 135 32.51 72.95 27.03
C THR A 135 31.97 71.86 27.96
N ILE A 136 31.37 70.81 27.41
CA ILE A 136 30.70 69.76 28.16
C ILE A 136 31.47 68.44 28.00
N THR A 137 31.91 67.87 29.12
CA THR A 137 32.48 66.52 29.13
C THR A 137 31.35 65.51 29.25
N VAL A 138 31.21 64.64 28.26
CA VAL A 138 30.20 63.57 28.26
C VAL A 138 30.85 62.31 28.82
N LEU A 139 30.38 61.88 29.99
CA LEU A 139 30.87 60.67 30.65
C LEU A 139 30.27 59.44 29.95
N ALA A 140 31.13 58.50 29.54
CA ALA A 140 30.74 57.13 29.24
C ALA A 140 30.34 56.39 30.54
N CYS A 141 29.69 55.24 30.42
CA CYS A 141 29.46 54.30 31.52
C CYS A 141 30.81 53.66 31.91
N PRO A 142 31.42 53.95 33.07
CA PRO A 142 32.79 53.51 33.38
C PRO A 142 32.78 52.45 34.48
N SER A 143 32.04 51.36 34.28
CA SER A 143 32.12 50.20 35.18
C SER A 143 33.06 49.17 34.56
N PRO A 144 34.20 48.82 35.17
CA PRO A 144 34.99 47.68 34.71
C PRO A 144 34.46 46.34 35.26
N VAL A 145 33.32 46.35 35.94
CA VAL A 145 32.69 45.15 36.50
C VAL A 145 31.79 44.60 35.42
N ASP A 146 32.08 43.36 35.07
CA ASP A 146 31.38 42.48 34.15
C ASP A 146 31.23 41.18 34.96
N THR A 147 30.02 40.93 35.45
CA THR A 147 29.78 39.93 36.50
C THR A 147 29.61 38.52 35.94
N ASP A 148 29.01 38.39 34.76
CA ASP A 148 28.83 37.13 34.04
C ASP A 148 29.88 36.92 32.92
N GLY A 149 30.68 37.94 32.62
CA GLY A 149 31.80 37.84 31.70
C GLY A 149 31.37 37.82 30.23
N ASP A 150 30.16 38.24 29.89
CA ASP A 150 29.65 38.23 28.51
C ASP A 150 30.30 39.29 27.61
N GLY A 151 31.18 40.11 28.17
CA GLY A 151 31.90 41.17 27.47
C GLY A 151 31.20 42.53 27.52
N LEU A 152 29.98 42.60 28.07
CA LEU A 152 29.32 43.82 28.52
C LEU A 152 29.54 43.99 30.02
N THR A 153 29.69 45.23 30.46
CA THR A 153 29.81 45.54 31.88
C THR A 153 28.43 45.63 32.52
N ASP A 154 28.30 45.35 33.82
CA ASP A 154 27.01 45.45 34.54
C ASP A 154 26.29 46.79 34.30
N CYS A 155 27.07 47.85 34.07
CA CYS A 155 26.55 49.17 33.77
C CYS A 155 26.09 49.29 32.32
N GLU A 156 26.78 48.71 31.33
CA GLU A 156 26.30 48.61 29.95
C GLU A 156 24.98 47.87 29.88
N GLU A 157 24.87 46.75 30.59
CA GLU A 157 23.69 45.88 30.59
C GLU A 157 22.49 46.51 31.31
N THR A 158 22.71 47.15 32.47
CA THR A 158 21.59 47.81 33.17
C THR A 158 21.14 49.13 32.52
N THR A 159 21.99 49.76 31.70
CA THR A 159 21.69 51.10 31.14
C THR A 159 21.52 51.13 29.62
N GLY A 160 21.98 50.12 28.90
CA GLY A 160 22.07 50.08 27.44
C GLY A 160 23.03 51.13 26.86
N VAL A 161 23.92 51.68 27.68
CA VAL A 161 24.90 52.70 27.27
C VAL A 161 26.26 52.06 27.11
N ASP A 162 26.72 52.01 25.87
CA ASP A 162 28.03 51.52 25.43
C ASP A 162 29.21 52.11 26.24
N ASP A 163 30.10 51.23 26.72
CA ASP A 163 31.45 51.58 27.17
C ASP A 163 32.42 51.36 26.00
N PRO A 164 32.97 52.41 25.36
CA PRO A 164 33.87 52.25 24.21
C PRO A 164 35.18 51.49 24.50
N SER A 165 35.42 51.08 25.76
CA SER A 165 36.56 50.26 26.16
C SER A 165 36.30 48.75 26.10
N THR A 166 35.04 48.31 26.03
CA THR A 166 34.65 46.93 25.74
C THR A 166 34.58 46.71 24.22
N THR A 167 34.57 45.44 23.81
CA THR A 167 34.44 45.05 22.39
C THR A 167 32.99 44.80 21.99
N ALA A 168 32.16 44.37 22.95
CA ALA A 168 30.73 44.20 22.76
C ALA A 168 30.03 45.57 22.79
N VAL A 169 28.96 45.73 22.01
CA VAL A 169 28.16 46.97 21.95
C VAL A 169 26.74 46.64 22.38
N PRO A 170 26.21 47.28 23.43
CA PRO A 170 24.88 46.96 23.91
C PRO A 170 23.79 47.42 22.91
N ALA A 171 22.87 46.52 22.54
CA ALA A 171 21.68 46.84 21.74
C ALA A 171 20.44 47.19 22.58
N GLY A 172 20.60 47.25 23.90
CA GLY A 172 19.53 47.49 24.87
C GLY A 172 20.00 47.18 26.28
N THR A 173 19.06 47.02 27.21
CA THR A 173 19.36 46.52 28.55
C THR A 173 19.28 45.00 28.62
N SER A 174 20.21 44.34 29.32
CA SER A 174 20.33 42.90 29.59
C SER A 174 20.43 42.59 31.10
N ASP A 175 20.49 41.31 31.49
CA ASP A 175 20.67 40.88 32.89
C ASP A 175 22.16 40.66 33.22
N PRO A 176 22.76 41.46 34.13
CA PRO A 176 24.19 41.36 34.50
C PRO A 176 24.68 40.08 35.15
N LEU A 177 23.83 39.06 35.24
CA LEU A 177 24.14 37.77 35.83
C LEU A 177 23.91 36.63 34.84
N ASP A 178 23.51 36.94 33.60
CA ASP A 178 23.13 36.00 32.57
C ASP A 178 24.13 36.06 31.41
N PRO A 179 25.12 35.15 31.37
CA PRO A 179 26.16 35.14 30.34
C PRO A 179 25.62 34.88 28.93
N CYS A 180 24.34 34.52 28.80
CA CYS A 180 23.64 34.27 27.53
C CYS A 180 22.86 35.50 27.05
N SER A 181 22.80 36.56 27.86
CA SER A 181 22.02 37.75 27.58
C SER A 181 22.85 38.84 26.88
N ASP A 182 23.70 38.50 25.90
CA ASP A 182 24.29 39.53 25.05
C ASP A 182 23.19 40.13 24.14
N SER A 183 23.21 41.45 23.97
CA SER A 183 22.12 42.17 23.30
C SER A 183 22.14 42.04 21.77
N SER A 184 22.95 41.15 21.20
CA SER A 184 23.02 40.92 19.76
C SER A 184 22.24 39.69 19.29
N GLY A 185 21.89 38.76 20.19
CA GLY A 185 21.26 37.47 19.81
C GLY A 185 22.16 36.65 18.88
N VAL A 186 23.45 36.96 18.84
CA VAL A 186 24.48 36.25 18.11
C VAL A 186 25.59 36.09 19.12
N ILE A 187 25.72 34.89 19.67
CA ILE A 187 26.84 34.51 20.51
C ILE A 187 28.10 34.61 19.66
N THR A 188 28.74 35.78 19.64
CA THR A 188 29.92 35.98 18.78
C THR A 188 31.11 35.22 19.35
N ASP A 189 31.88 34.60 18.47
CA ASP A 189 33.08 33.77 18.67
C ASP A 189 34.23 34.34 19.56
N GLY A 190 34.02 35.49 20.20
CA GLY A 190 34.99 36.23 20.98
C GLY A 190 35.26 35.68 22.38
N GLU A 191 34.29 34.98 22.99
CA GLU A 191 34.31 34.66 24.44
C GLU A 191 34.71 33.22 24.79
N THR A 192 35.38 32.51 23.86
CA THR A 192 35.89 31.13 24.04
C THR A 192 36.85 30.92 25.23
N SER A 193 37.21 31.98 25.95
CA SER A 193 38.11 31.95 27.10
C SER A 193 37.45 32.32 28.44
N ASN A 194 36.18 32.76 28.44
CA ASN A 194 35.42 33.02 29.66
C ASN A 194 34.84 31.71 30.22
N PRO A 195 35.22 31.29 31.45
CA PRO A 195 34.66 30.09 32.07
C PRO A 195 33.18 30.19 32.46
N ILE A 196 32.61 31.38 32.62
CA ILE A 196 31.19 31.54 32.97
C ILE A 196 30.33 31.24 31.75
N PHE A 197 30.60 31.91 30.63
CA PHE A 197 30.00 31.62 29.33
C PHE A 197 30.20 30.16 28.90
N ALA A 198 31.42 29.61 29.00
CA ALA A 198 31.70 28.24 28.58
C ALA A 198 30.96 27.15 29.40
N ASN A 199 30.46 27.46 30.60
CA ASN A 199 29.66 26.52 31.41
C ASN A 199 28.15 26.80 31.32
N ALA A 200 27.76 27.84 30.58
CA ALA A 200 26.36 28.12 30.30
C ALA A 200 25.89 27.27 29.11
N ASP A 201 24.57 27.18 28.98
CA ASP A 201 23.81 26.50 27.92
C ASP A 201 22.81 27.57 27.48
N CYS A 202 23.14 28.27 26.39
CA CYS A 202 22.49 29.52 26.04
C CYS A 202 21.26 29.36 25.15
N ASP A 203 21.25 28.33 24.32
CA ASP A 203 20.11 27.96 23.49
C ASP A 203 19.20 26.94 24.18
N GLY A 204 19.68 26.27 25.22
CA GLY A 204 18.89 25.37 26.06
C GLY A 204 18.86 23.94 25.56
N ASP A 205 19.76 23.55 24.66
CA ASP A 205 19.88 22.21 24.07
C ASP A 205 20.43 21.14 25.05
N GLY A 206 20.89 21.57 26.23
CA GLY A 206 21.48 20.70 27.25
C GLY A 206 22.99 20.45 27.07
N VAL A 207 23.62 20.98 26.03
CA VAL A 207 25.06 21.04 25.83
C VAL A 207 25.58 22.39 26.34
N THR A 208 26.79 22.43 26.88
CA THR A 208 27.36 23.72 27.29
C THR A 208 28.05 24.37 26.11
N ASN A 209 28.01 25.69 26.01
CA ASN A 209 28.68 26.45 24.95
C ASN A 209 30.16 26.07 24.79
N GLY A 210 30.82 25.72 25.90
CA GLY A 210 32.21 25.26 25.90
C GLY A 210 32.40 23.89 25.25
N ASP A 211 31.48 22.97 25.49
CA ASP A 211 31.46 21.63 24.89
C ASP A 211 31.04 21.70 23.41
N GLU A 212 30.13 22.57 23.02
CA GLU A 212 29.78 22.77 21.61
C GLU A 212 30.95 23.33 20.78
N LEU A 213 31.66 24.33 21.31
CA LEU A 213 32.82 24.91 20.64
C LEU A 213 34.03 23.97 20.66
N ASN A 214 34.15 23.14 21.70
CA ASN A 214 35.23 22.17 21.85
C ASN A 214 34.71 20.82 22.37
N PRO A 215 34.13 19.99 21.49
CA PRO A 215 33.49 18.73 21.88
C PRO A 215 34.42 17.83 22.71
N PRO A 216 34.02 17.41 23.93
CA PRO A 216 34.86 16.62 24.82
C PRO A 216 35.26 15.26 24.22
N ASN A 217 34.43 14.75 23.30
CA ASN A 217 34.65 13.50 22.57
C ASN A 217 35.39 13.68 21.23
N GLY A 218 35.76 14.91 20.86
CA GLY A 218 36.40 15.22 19.59
C GLY A 218 35.44 15.17 18.40
N GLY A 219 34.14 15.34 18.64
CA GLY A 219 33.09 15.53 17.63
C GLY A 219 33.24 16.83 16.84
N THR A 220 32.27 17.10 15.97
CA THR A 220 32.17 18.36 15.24
C THR A 220 31.69 19.45 16.19
N ALA A 221 32.32 20.63 16.10
CA ALA A 221 31.83 21.79 16.84
C ALA A 221 30.47 22.22 16.30
N THR A 222 29.59 22.66 17.19
CA THR A 222 28.22 23.10 16.94
C THR A 222 28.05 24.58 17.32
N ASP A 223 26.86 25.16 17.11
CA ASP A 223 26.56 26.58 17.30
C ASP A 223 25.81 26.86 18.61
N PRO A 224 26.45 27.48 19.64
CA PRO A 224 25.83 27.74 20.95
C PRO A 224 24.64 28.70 21.03
N GLY A 225 24.12 29.11 19.88
CA GLY A 225 22.91 29.91 19.75
C GLY A 225 21.83 29.24 18.91
N ASP A 226 22.05 28.01 18.46
CA ASP A 226 21.11 27.24 17.65
C ASP A 226 20.76 25.94 18.37
N PRO A 227 19.59 25.86 19.03
CA PRO A 227 19.21 24.68 19.83
C PRO A 227 19.01 23.41 19.00
N CYS A 228 19.08 23.49 17.67
CA CYS A 228 19.05 22.34 16.75
C CYS A 228 20.44 21.95 16.22
N ASP A 229 21.50 22.67 16.55
CA ASP A 229 22.87 22.31 16.21
C ASP A 229 23.58 21.83 17.46
N TYR A 230 23.48 20.54 17.78
CA TYR A 230 24.12 19.97 18.96
C TYR A 230 24.49 18.50 18.76
N ASN A 231 25.35 17.99 19.65
CA ASN A 231 25.68 16.57 19.69
C ASN A 231 24.98 15.93 20.89
N VAL A 232 24.02 15.03 20.65
CA VAL A 232 23.29 14.29 21.69
C VAL A 232 24.25 13.63 22.73
N GLY A 233 25.42 13.17 22.28
CA GLY A 233 26.43 12.54 23.15
C GLY A 233 27.18 13.49 24.10
N ASP A 234 27.07 14.80 23.90
CA ASP A 234 27.73 15.84 24.69
C ASP A 234 26.77 16.54 25.68
N ILE A 235 25.48 16.17 25.67
CA ILE A 235 24.47 16.66 26.62
C ILE A 235 24.92 16.39 28.06
N SER A 236 25.00 17.44 28.85
CA SER A 236 25.45 17.41 30.25
C SER A 236 24.62 18.26 31.21
N ALA A 237 23.73 19.10 30.66
CA ALA A 237 22.73 19.90 31.36
C ALA A 237 21.30 19.41 31.01
N PRO A 238 20.27 19.81 31.78
CA PRO A 238 18.89 19.57 31.40
C PRO A 238 18.53 20.38 30.15
N ILE A 239 17.93 19.72 29.16
CA ILE A 239 17.35 20.37 27.98
C ILE A 239 16.20 21.27 28.46
N THR A 240 16.22 22.54 28.05
CA THR A 240 15.20 23.54 28.36
C THR A 240 14.59 24.20 27.13
N ALA A 241 15.22 24.04 25.96
CA ALA A 241 14.63 24.32 24.68
C ALA A 241 13.46 23.35 24.42
N GLY A 242 12.28 23.89 24.13
CA GLY A 242 11.12 23.11 23.65
C GLY A 242 11.01 23.22 22.14
N VAL A 243 12.13 23.02 21.44
CA VAL A 243 12.22 23.03 19.98
C VAL A 243 11.93 21.64 19.44
N ASP A 244 11.41 21.60 18.23
CA ASP A 244 11.12 20.42 17.44
C ASP A 244 11.93 20.63 16.15
N CYS A 245 13.13 20.05 16.14
CA CYS A 245 14.17 20.40 15.18
C CYS A 245 13.95 19.78 13.80
N ASP A 246 13.32 18.61 13.72
CA ASP A 246 13.02 17.92 12.47
C ASP A 246 11.55 18.06 12.03
N GLY A 247 10.67 18.55 12.90
CA GLY A 247 9.29 18.92 12.59
C GLY A 247 8.30 17.76 12.64
N ASP A 248 8.60 16.69 13.36
CA ASP A 248 7.80 15.46 13.43
C ASP A 248 6.61 15.56 14.41
N GLY A 249 6.62 16.56 15.30
CA GLY A 249 5.60 16.81 16.32
C GLY A 249 6.02 16.49 17.76
N LEU A 250 7.17 15.83 17.95
CA LEU A 250 7.87 15.68 19.22
C LEU A 250 8.89 16.82 19.37
N ASN A 251 9.15 17.24 20.60
CA ASN A 251 10.31 18.11 20.84
C ASN A 251 11.55 17.28 21.17
N ASP A 252 12.73 17.82 20.93
CA ASP A 252 14.01 17.13 21.14
C ASP A 252 14.17 16.52 22.54
N SER A 253 13.62 17.17 23.58
CA SER A 253 13.65 16.62 24.93
C SER A 253 12.75 15.40 25.08
N GLU A 254 11.62 15.33 24.39
CA GLU A 254 10.76 14.15 24.35
C GLU A 254 11.47 13.00 23.67
N GLU A 255 12.10 13.24 22.53
CA GLU A 255 12.78 12.23 21.72
C GLU A 255 14.01 11.65 22.42
N ILE A 256 14.81 12.48 23.07
CA ILE A 256 16.00 12.02 23.81
C ILE A 256 15.62 11.22 25.06
N THR A 257 14.47 11.52 25.68
CA THR A 257 14.13 10.96 27.00
C THR A 257 12.98 9.94 27.00
N GLY A 258 12.17 9.93 25.95
CA GLY A 258 10.89 9.22 25.86
C GLY A 258 9.84 9.71 26.85
N VAL A 259 10.00 10.92 27.42
CA VAL A 259 9.08 11.48 28.40
C VAL A 259 8.24 12.57 27.78
N ASP A 260 6.94 12.30 27.67
CA ASP A 260 5.89 13.22 27.22
C ASP A 260 5.94 14.60 27.90
N ASP A 261 5.99 15.65 27.08
CA ASP A 261 5.66 17.03 27.44
C ASP A 261 4.20 17.30 27.03
N PRO A 262 3.25 17.45 27.98
CA PRO A 262 1.85 17.72 27.65
C PRO A 262 1.57 19.03 26.87
N ALA A 263 2.60 19.83 26.58
CA ALA A 263 2.53 21.03 25.76
C ALA A 263 2.68 20.78 24.25
N THR A 264 3.31 19.68 23.84
CA THR A 264 3.44 19.27 22.44
C THR A 264 2.20 18.50 21.96
N PRO A 265 1.97 18.41 20.64
CA PRO A 265 0.80 17.72 20.08
C PRO A 265 0.84 16.20 20.27
N ASP A 266 2.03 15.61 20.15
CA ASP A 266 2.25 14.17 20.06
C ASP A 266 2.95 13.62 21.32
N ASN A 267 2.86 12.30 21.53
CA ASN A 267 3.37 11.65 22.73
C ASN A 267 4.36 10.54 22.33
N PRO A 268 5.62 10.54 22.82
CA PRO A 268 6.62 9.55 22.42
C PRO A 268 6.33 8.13 22.96
N ASN A 269 5.32 7.97 23.81
CA ASN A 269 4.88 6.73 24.44
C ASN A 269 5.98 5.92 25.16
N GLY A 270 7.08 6.58 25.54
CA GLY A 270 8.23 5.95 26.19
C GLY A 270 9.37 5.56 25.25
N ASN A 271 9.21 5.73 23.95
CA ASN A 271 10.25 5.48 22.94
C ASN A 271 11.19 6.67 22.83
N THR A 272 12.44 6.41 22.43
CA THR A 272 13.43 7.44 22.15
C THR A 272 13.76 7.42 20.68
N THR A 273 13.87 8.58 20.05
CA THR A 273 14.06 8.77 18.61
C THR A 273 15.26 9.69 18.33
N ASP A 274 15.61 9.91 17.06
CA ASP A 274 16.68 10.82 16.65
C ASP A 274 16.14 12.24 16.39
N PRO A 275 16.46 13.24 17.23
CA PRO A 275 15.87 14.59 17.14
C PRO A 275 16.16 15.41 15.87
N ASN A 276 16.95 14.84 14.96
CA ASN A 276 17.31 15.46 13.69
C ASN A 276 16.80 14.64 12.50
N ASN A 277 15.99 13.62 12.74
CA ASN A 277 15.49 12.72 11.74
C ASN A 277 14.02 12.39 12.04
N PRO A 278 13.06 12.98 11.30
CA PRO A 278 11.66 12.96 11.68
C PRO A 278 10.97 11.60 11.48
N ASP A 279 11.71 10.60 10.99
CA ASP A 279 11.32 9.20 10.72
C ASP A 279 12.55 8.34 11.06
N THR A 280 12.66 7.91 12.32
CA THR A 280 13.88 7.34 12.90
C THR A 280 14.27 6.00 12.28
N ASP A 281 13.30 5.14 11.98
CA ASP A 281 13.55 3.82 11.41
C ASP A 281 13.39 3.76 9.88
N GLY A 282 12.81 4.79 9.28
CA GLY A 282 12.71 4.97 7.84
C GLY A 282 11.52 4.26 7.20
N ASP A 283 10.46 3.96 7.94
CA ASP A 283 9.25 3.32 7.40
C ASP A 283 8.29 4.30 6.69
N GLY A 284 8.59 5.60 6.73
CA GLY A 284 7.83 6.67 6.09
C GLY A 284 6.71 7.26 6.95
N VAL A 285 6.53 6.79 8.18
CA VAL A 285 5.69 7.41 9.23
C VAL A 285 6.58 8.30 10.10
N LEU A 286 6.03 9.42 10.57
CA LEU A 286 6.78 10.32 11.45
C LEU A 286 6.78 9.79 12.88
N ASP A 287 7.90 9.95 13.58
CA ASP A 287 8.11 9.47 14.94
C ASP A 287 6.99 9.90 15.92
N GLY A 288 6.59 11.18 15.88
CA GLY A 288 5.46 11.71 16.65
C GLY A 288 4.11 11.10 16.26
N THR A 289 3.89 10.80 14.98
CA THR A 289 2.65 10.16 14.51
C THR A 289 2.53 8.74 15.05
N GLU A 290 3.63 8.00 15.02
CA GLU A 290 3.71 6.65 15.55
C GLU A 290 3.52 6.59 17.06
N GLY A 291 4.20 7.47 17.80
CA GLY A 291 4.00 7.59 19.25
C GLY A 291 2.53 7.85 19.61
N THR A 292 1.84 8.69 18.82
CA THR A 292 0.40 8.97 18.97
C THR A 292 -0.49 7.75 18.62
N ASN A 293 -0.16 7.00 17.57
CA ASN A 293 -0.93 5.85 17.10
C ASN A 293 -0.60 4.54 17.84
N GLY A 294 0.50 4.54 18.60
CA GLY A 294 0.95 3.43 19.43
C GLY A 294 1.76 2.36 18.70
N THR A 295 2.31 2.70 17.54
CA THR A 295 3.35 1.94 16.84
C THR A 295 4.74 2.27 17.43
N ASP A 296 5.79 1.54 17.05
CA ASP A 296 7.16 1.71 17.59
C ASP A 296 8.06 2.44 16.57
N PRO A 297 8.45 3.71 16.80
CA PRO A 297 9.28 4.52 15.88
C PRO A 297 10.72 4.05 15.67
N ASN A 298 11.04 2.85 16.14
CA ASN A 298 12.34 2.23 15.99
C ASN A 298 12.24 0.82 15.38
N ASP A 299 11.03 0.39 15.01
CA ASP A 299 10.75 -0.89 14.37
C ASP A 299 10.08 -0.63 13.02
N PRO A 300 10.83 -0.68 11.90
CA PRO A 300 10.32 -0.30 10.59
C PRO A 300 9.28 -1.27 10.01
N CYS A 301 8.89 -2.30 10.79
CA CYS A 301 7.81 -3.24 10.50
C CYS A 301 6.58 -3.03 11.38
N ASP A 302 6.58 -2.07 12.31
CA ASP A 302 5.45 -1.74 13.17
C ASP A 302 4.88 -0.39 12.74
N TYR A 303 4.11 -0.33 11.65
CA TYR A 303 3.49 0.91 11.18
C TYR A 303 2.09 0.69 10.61
N ASN A 304 1.38 1.79 10.36
CA ASN A 304 0.12 1.74 9.62
C ASN A 304 0.31 2.40 8.25
N VAL A 305 0.05 1.65 7.17
CA VAL A 305 0.17 2.14 5.77
C VAL A 305 -0.58 3.47 5.52
N ILE A 306 -1.68 3.74 6.23
CA ILE A 306 -2.46 4.98 6.07
C ILE A 306 -1.76 6.24 6.62
N ASP A 307 -0.79 6.06 7.53
CA ASP A 307 -0.08 7.14 8.21
C ASP A 307 1.24 7.52 7.51
N ILE A 308 1.63 6.77 6.48
CA ILE A 308 2.83 7.06 5.68
C ILE A 308 2.67 8.43 5.00
N THR A 309 3.62 9.31 5.29
CA THR A 309 3.67 10.68 4.72
C THR A 309 5.01 11.01 4.11
N GLU A 310 6.08 10.29 4.49
CA GLU A 310 7.43 10.41 3.97
C GLU A 310 7.80 9.21 3.07
N PRO A 311 8.88 9.31 2.27
CA PRO A 311 9.37 8.18 1.50
C PRO A 311 9.96 7.10 2.41
N ILE A 312 9.56 5.84 2.19
CA ILE A 312 10.13 4.67 2.86
C ILE A 312 11.60 4.49 2.47
N THR A 313 12.49 4.37 3.46
CA THR A 313 13.94 4.22 3.28
C THR A 313 14.56 3.01 4.00
N ALA A 314 13.83 2.34 4.90
CA ALA A 314 14.32 1.20 5.68
C ALA A 314 14.76 0.00 4.80
N GLY A 315 14.12 -0.19 3.64
CA GLY A 315 14.43 -1.28 2.70
C GLY A 315 14.30 -2.66 3.35
N VAL A 316 13.39 -2.78 4.31
CA VAL A 316 13.06 -4.02 5.03
C VAL A 316 11.99 -4.80 4.27
N ASP A 317 12.01 -6.10 4.49
CA ASP A 317 11.04 -7.07 3.97
C ASP A 317 10.45 -7.71 5.24
N CYS A 318 9.31 -7.18 5.67
CA CYS A 318 8.77 -7.42 6.99
C CYS A 318 8.10 -8.80 7.14
N ASP A 319 7.52 -9.32 6.07
CA ASP A 319 6.87 -10.63 6.06
C ASP A 319 7.73 -11.77 5.45
N GLY A 320 8.81 -11.42 4.74
CA GLY A 320 9.81 -12.34 4.23
C GLY A 320 9.47 -12.99 2.90
N ASP A 321 8.60 -12.38 2.10
CA ASP A 321 8.10 -12.91 0.83
C ASP A 321 9.07 -12.71 -0.36
N GLY A 322 10.05 -11.80 -0.21
CA GLY A 322 11.06 -11.46 -1.21
C GLY A 322 10.92 -10.06 -1.83
N LEU A 323 9.84 -9.36 -1.55
CA LEU A 323 9.63 -7.94 -1.82
C LEU A 323 9.96 -7.14 -0.56
N ASN A 324 10.44 -5.91 -0.72
CA ASN A 324 10.53 -5.00 0.43
C ASN A 324 9.24 -4.16 0.54
N ASP A 325 8.95 -3.65 1.73
CA ASP A 325 7.72 -2.90 2.02
C ASP A 325 7.49 -1.72 1.07
N SER A 326 8.56 -1.05 0.61
CA SER A 326 8.44 0.03 -0.37
C SER A 326 8.02 -0.48 -1.75
N GLU A 327 8.45 -1.66 -2.16
CA GLU A 327 8.02 -2.30 -3.41
C GLU A 327 6.56 -2.67 -3.34
N GLU A 328 6.11 -3.23 -2.22
CA GLU A 328 4.73 -3.68 -2.00
C GLU A 328 3.74 -2.53 -1.94
N ILE A 329 4.09 -1.44 -1.26
CA ILE A 329 3.21 -0.26 -1.15
C ILE A 329 3.12 0.49 -2.48
N THR A 330 4.18 0.49 -3.29
CA THR A 330 4.26 1.34 -4.50
C THR A 330 4.12 0.60 -5.82
N GLY A 331 4.33 -0.72 -5.83
CA GLY A 331 4.48 -1.57 -7.02
C GLY A 331 5.72 -1.24 -7.86
N VAL A 332 6.68 -0.50 -7.32
CA VAL A 332 7.89 -0.08 -8.02
C VAL A 332 9.06 -0.94 -7.60
N ASP A 333 9.57 -1.74 -8.54
CA ASP A 333 10.77 -2.58 -8.42
C ASP A 333 11.99 -1.81 -7.88
N ASP A 334 12.59 -2.34 -6.81
CA ASP A 334 13.96 -2.05 -6.37
C ASP A 334 14.89 -3.15 -6.92
N PRO A 335 15.77 -2.85 -7.89
CA PRO A 335 16.70 -3.83 -8.45
C PRO A 335 17.69 -4.46 -7.45
N ALA A 336 17.69 -4.05 -6.18
CA ALA A 336 18.47 -4.63 -5.11
C ALA A 336 17.81 -5.85 -4.44
N THR A 337 16.49 -6.00 -4.50
CA THR A 337 15.75 -7.15 -3.96
C THR A 337 15.73 -8.33 -4.95
N PRO A 338 15.45 -9.55 -4.47
CA PRO A 338 15.44 -10.75 -5.31
C PRO A 338 14.33 -10.76 -6.35
N ASP A 339 13.14 -10.30 -5.97
CA ASP A 339 11.89 -10.46 -6.70
C ASP A 339 11.35 -9.11 -7.20
N ASN A 340 10.43 -9.13 -8.17
CA ASN A 340 9.93 -7.93 -8.82
C ASN A 340 8.40 -7.87 -8.67
N PRO A 341 7.83 -6.78 -8.13
CA PRO A 341 6.37 -6.69 -7.89
C PRO A 341 5.55 -6.59 -9.18
N ASN A 342 6.19 -6.42 -10.34
CA ASN A 342 5.59 -6.29 -11.67
C ASN A 342 4.49 -5.21 -11.79
N GLY A 343 4.50 -4.22 -10.89
CA GLY A 343 3.51 -3.14 -10.84
C GLY A 343 2.32 -3.39 -9.92
N ASN A 344 2.25 -4.55 -9.26
CA ASN A 344 1.23 -4.89 -8.28
C ASN A 344 1.60 -4.32 -6.91
N THR A 345 0.57 -4.03 -6.09
CA THR A 345 0.75 -3.61 -4.70
C THR A 345 0.16 -4.67 -3.79
N THR A 346 0.84 -4.99 -2.70
CA THR A 346 0.53 -6.09 -1.76
C THR A 346 0.50 -5.57 -0.32
N ASP A 347 0.19 -6.43 0.65
CA ASP A 347 0.20 -6.10 2.08
C ASP A 347 1.56 -6.43 2.71
N PRO A 348 2.39 -5.44 3.11
CA PRO A 348 3.77 -5.67 3.59
C PRO A 348 3.94 -6.50 4.86
N ASN A 349 2.84 -6.85 5.50
CA ASN A 349 2.82 -7.66 6.71
C ASN A 349 2.19 -9.05 6.48
N ASN A 350 1.88 -9.38 5.22
CA ASN A 350 1.21 -10.61 4.85
C ASN A 350 1.84 -11.17 3.57
N PRO A 351 2.65 -12.24 3.68
CA PRO A 351 3.51 -12.67 2.58
C PRO A 351 2.77 -13.37 1.43
N ASP A 352 1.45 -13.49 1.52
CA ASP A 352 0.50 -14.08 0.57
C ASP A 352 -0.80 -13.27 0.67
N THR A 353 -0.91 -12.20 -0.12
CA THR A 353 -1.91 -11.14 0.01
C THR A 353 -3.33 -11.64 -0.28
N ASP A 354 -3.51 -12.49 -1.28
CA ASP A 354 -4.82 -13.01 -1.65
C ASP A 354 -5.15 -14.38 -1.03
N GLY A 355 -4.15 -15.08 -0.50
CA GLY A 355 -4.28 -16.30 0.27
C GLY A 355 -4.29 -17.56 -0.57
N ASP A 356 -3.82 -17.55 -1.82
CA ASP A 356 -3.79 -18.74 -2.69
C ASP A 356 -2.65 -19.73 -2.37
N GLY A 357 -1.77 -19.37 -1.42
CA GLY A 357 -0.64 -20.17 -0.95
C GLY A 357 0.67 -19.94 -1.71
N VAL A 358 0.70 -19.06 -2.71
CA VAL A 358 1.91 -18.55 -3.36
C VAL A 358 2.31 -17.23 -2.69
N LEU A 359 3.62 -16.98 -2.60
CA LEU A 359 4.12 -15.74 -2.00
C LEU A 359 4.06 -14.59 -3.01
N ASP A 360 3.76 -13.37 -2.55
CA ASP A 360 3.55 -12.22 -3.45
C ASP A 360 4.77 -11.93 -4.35
N GLY A 361 5.98 -12.01 -3.79
CA GLY A 361 7.23 -11.90 -4.54
C GLY A 361 7.46 -13.02 -5.58
N THR A 362 7.02 -14.24 -5.27
CA THR A 362 7.08 -15.37 -6.21
C THR A 362 6.15 -15.15 -7.39
N GLU A 363 4.95 -14.65 -7.12
CA GLU A 363 3.96 -14.33 -8.12
C GLU A 363 4.36 -13.18 -9.03
N GLY A 364 4.84 -12.07 -8.45
CA GLY A 364 5.39 -10.95 -9.21
C GLY A 364 6.51 -11.40 -10.17
N THR A 365 7.34 -12.34 -9.72
CA THR A 365 8.42 -12.94 -10.54
C THR A 365 7.90 -13.86 -11.65
N ASN A 366 6.87 -14.66 -11.37
CA ASN A 366 6.29 -15.60 -12.33
C ASN A 366 5.26 -14.96 -13.27
N GLY A 367 4.81 -13.75 -12.94
CA GLY A 367 3.87 -12.94 -13.72
C GLY A 367 2.41 -13.28 -13.48
N THR A 368 2.09 -13.90 -12.34
CA THR A 368 0.73 -14.02 -11.80
C THR A 368 0.35 -12.75 -11.02
N ASP A 369 -0.90 -12.60 -10.61
CA ASP A 369 -1.42 -11.42 -9.90
C ASP A 369 -1.61 -11.73 -8.41
N PRO A 370 -0.76 -11.19 -7.50
CA PRO A 370 -0.82 -11.46 -6.06
C PRO A 370 -2.06 -10.94 -5.31
N ASN A 371 -3.04 -10.45 -6.06
CA ASN A 371 -4.32 -9.96 -5.54
C ASN A 371 -5.52 -10.71 -6.15
N ASP A 372 -5.27 -11.71 -7.00
CA ASP A 372 -6.27 -12.55 -7.64
C ASP A 372 -6.02 -14.01 -7.27
N PRO A 373 -6.74 -14.56 -6.28
CA PRO A 373 -6.48 -15.90 -5.74
C PRO A 373 -6.82 -17.04 -6.70
N CYS A 374 -7.21 -16.72 -7.94
CA CYS A 374 -7.43 -17.64 -9.05
C CYS A 374 -6.34 -17.56 -10.14
N ASP A 375 -5.37 -16.64 -10.02
CA ASP A 375 -4.27 -16.50 -10.96
C ASP A 375 -2.98 -17.00 -10.31
N TYR A 376 -2.80 -18.33 -10.22
CA TYR A 376 -1.59 -18.91 -9.63
C TYR A 376 -1.09 -20.15 -10.36
N ASN A 377 0.12 -20.58 -10.01
CA ASN A 377 0.66 -21.86 -10.46
C ASN A 377 0.74 -22.84 -9.29
N VAL A 378 0.04 -23.98 -9.39
CA VAL A 378 0.02 -25.03 -8.35
C VAL A 378 1.42 -25.49 -7.90
N ILE A 379 2.42 -25.42 -8.78
CA ILE A 379 3.81 -25.82 -8.46
C ILE A 379 4.54 -24.85 -7.52
N ASP A 380 4.08 -23.60 -7.45
CA ASP A 380 4.70 -22.51 -6.69
C ASP A 380 4.08 -22.33 -5.30
N ILE A 381 3.01 -23.07 -4.99
CA ILE A 381 2.38 -23.07 -3.66
C ILE A 381 3.38 -23.56 -2.61
N THR A 382 3.65 -22.71 -1.62
CA THR A 382 4.54 -23.01 -0.50
C THR A 382 3.90 -22.77 0.86
N GLU A 383 2.84 -21.96 0.92
CA GLU A 383 2.05 -21.69 2.10
C GLU A 383 0.69 -22.40 2.04
N PRO A 384 -0.03 -22.50 3.18
CA PRO A 384 -1.39 -23.03 3.18
C PRO A 384 -2.36 -22.10 2.43
N ILE A 385 -3.14 -22.66 1.52
CA ILE A 385 -4.23 -21.95 0.85
C ILE A 385 -5.28 -21.54 1.90
N THR A 386 -5.57 -20.24 1.96
CA THR A 386 -6.57 -19.64 2.86
C THR A 386 -7.69 -18.94 2.11
N ALA A 387 -7.50 -18.65 0.82
CA ALA A 387 -8.53 -18.23 -0.10
C ALA A 387 -9.54 -19.38 -0.27
N GLY A 388 -10.69 -19.30 0.40
CA GLY A 388 -11.79 -20.24 0.23
C GLY A 388 -12.57 -19.97 -1.06
N VAL A 389 -11.86 -19.78 -2.16
CA VAL A 389 -12.39 -19.50 -3.50
C VAL A 389 -12.59 -20.80 -4.27
N ASP A 390 -13.52 -20.75 -5.21
CA ASP A 390 -13.88 -21.82 -6.13
C ASP A 390 -13.78 -21.17 -7.51
N CYS A 391 -12.61 -21.32 -8.13
CA CYS A 391 -12.21 -20.53 -9.29
C CYS A 391 -12.95 -20.93 -10.57
N ASP A 392 -13.24 -22.22 -10.75
CA ASP A 392 -13.95 -22.73 -11.93
C ASP A 392 -15.46 -22.95 -11.71
N ASN A 393 -15.95 -22.82 -10.47
CA ASN A 393 -17.35 -22.89 -10.05
C ASN A 393 -17.96 -24.28 -10.17
N ASP A 394 -17.18 -25.32 -9.91
CA ASP A 394 -17.62 -26.72 -9.98
C ASP A 394 -18.29 -27.22 -8.67
N GLY A 395 -18.09 -26.49 -7.56
CA GLY A 395 -18.63 -26.79 -6.23
C GLY A 395 -17.58 -27.17 -5.17
N LEU A 396 -16.35 -27.43 -5.57
CA LEU A 396 -15.18 -27.59 -4.72
C LEU A 396 -14.42 -26.27 -4.65
N ASN A 397 -13.77 -25.98 -3.52
CA ASN A 397 -12.82 -24.87 -3.48
C ASN A 397 -11.42 -25.35 -3.88
N ASP A 398 -10.59 -24.43 -4.36
CA ASP A 398 -9.23 -24.74 -4.84
C ASP A 398 -8.38 -25.54 -3.83
N SER A 399 -8.53 -25.26 -2.53
CA SER A 399 -7.84 -26.02 -1.49
C SER A 399 -8.35 -27.47 -1.38
N GLU A 400 -9.62 -27.72 -1.60
CA GLU A 400 -10.19 -29.07 -1.63
C GLU A 400 -9.67 -29.85 -2.83
N GLU A 401 -9.58 -29.20 -3.99
CA GLU A 401 -9.13 -29.80 -5.24
C GLU A 401 -7.64 -30.14 -5.24
N ILE A 402 -6.81 -29.26 -4.71
CA ILE A 402 -5.36 -29.49 -4.63
C ILE A 402 -5.02 -30.57 -3.60
N THR A 403 -5.78 -30.66 -2.50
CA THR A 403 -5.43 -31.52 -1.35
C THR A 403 -6.25 -32.81 -1.27
N GLY A 404 -7.42 -32.85 -1.90
CA GLY A 404 -8.45 -33.88 -1.73
C GLY A 404 -9.06 -33.92 -0.34
N VAL A 405 -8.88 -32.87 0.47
CA VAL A 405 -9.38 -32.80 1.85
C VAL A 405 -10.61 -31.92 1.91
N ASP A 406 -11.75 -32.52 2.28
CA ASP A 406 -13.05 -31.87 2.51
C ASP A 406 -12.97 -30.67 3.47
N ASP A 407 -13.45 -29.52 3.02
CA ASP A 407 -13.85 -28.39 3.86
C ASP A 407 -15.35 -28.50 4.16
N PRO A 408 -15.77 -28.77 5.41
CA PRO A 408 -17.18 -28.84 5.76
C PRO A 408 -18.01 -27.55 5.51
N ALA A 409 -17.37 -26.46 5.11
CA ALA A 409 -18.03 -25.21 4.73
C ALA A 409 -18.53 -25.18 3.27
N THR A 410 -17.96 -25.97 2.36
CA THR A 410 -18.40 -26.08 0.97
C THR A 410 -19.52 -27.13 0.80
N PRO A 411 -20.29 -27.08 -0.30
CA PRO A 411 -21.43 -27.96 -0.51
C PRO A 411 -21.05 -29.40 -0.83
N ASP A 412 -19.96 -29.58 -1.59
CA ASP A 412 -19.52 -30.84 -2.18
C ASP A 412 -18.25 -31.37 -1.50
N ASN A 413 -17.98 -32.67 -1.64
CA ASN A 413 -16.88 -33.34 -0.93
C ASN A 413 -15.97 -34.03 -1.96
N PRO A 414 -14.66 -33.75 -2.00
CA PRO A 414 -13.75 -34.31 -3.00
C PRO A 414 -13.51 -35.82 -2.83
N ASN A 415 -13.98 -36.45 -1.75
CA ASN A 415 -13.80 -37.87 -1.41
C ASN A 415 -12.35 -38.37 -1.40
N GLY A 416 -11.36 -37.48 -1.31
CA GLY A 416 -9.94 -37.82 -1.36
C GLY A 416 -9.31 -37.73 -2.75
N ASN A 417 -10.06 -37.35 -3.78
CA ASN A 417 -9.56 -37.11 -5.12
C ASN A 417 -9.01 -35.68 -5.22
N THR A 418 -8.02 -35.50 -6.10
CA THR A 418 -7.46 -34.19 -6.43
C THR A 418 -7.80 -33.86 -7.87
N THR A 419 -8.17 -32.62 -8.15
CA THR A 419 -8.66 -32.13 -9.45
C THR A 419 -7.90 -30.88 -9.88
N ASP A 420 -8.18 -30.34 -11.06
CA ASP A 420 -7.55 -29.11 -11.56
C ASP A 420 -8.42 -27.89 -11.20
N PRO A 421 -7.98 -26.98 -10.30
CA PRO A 421 -8.82 -25.88 -9.79
C PRO A 421 -9.28 -24.83 -10.81
N ASN A 422 -8.76 -24.92 -12.03
CA ASN A 422 -9.12 -24.04 -13.13
C ASN A 422 -9.93 -24.75 -14.22
N ASN A 423 -10.33 -25.99 -13.99
CA ASN A 423 -11.04 -26.82 -14.95
C ASN A 423 -12.15 -27.61 -14.26
N PRO A 424 -13.42 -27.20 -14.44
CA PRO A 424 -14.53 -27.69 -13.61
C PRO A 424 -14.97 -29.13 -13.92
N ASP A 425 -14.27 -29.81 -14.83
CA ASP A 425 -14.49 -31.18 -15.32
C ASP A 425 -13.12 -31.74 -15.75
N THR A 426 -12.41 -32.34 -14.79
CA THR A 426 -11.00 -32.72 -14.90
C THR A 426 -10.75 -33.81 -15.95
N ASP A 427 -11.64 -34.79 -16.06
CA ASP A 427 -11.49 -35.89 -17.03
C ASP A 427 -12.30 -35.73 -18.33
N GLY A 428 -13.18 -34.72 -18.37
CA GLY A 428 -13.90 -34.29 -19.56
C GLY A 428 -15.16 -35.11 -19.84
N ASP A 429 -15.69 -35.89 -18.91
CA ASP A 429 -16.89 -36.70 -19.13
C ASP A 429 -18.20 -35.87 -19.19
N GLY A 430 -18.11 -34.58 -18.87
CA GLY A 430 -19.21 -33.62 -18.84
C GLY A 430 -19.95 -33.53 -17.49
N VAL A 431 -19.51 -34.26 -16.47
CA VAL A 431 -19.92 -34.12 -15.06
C VAL A 431 -18.91 -33.19 -14.38
N LEU A 432 -19.38 -32.37 -13.44
CA LEU A 432 -18.49 -31.46 -12.70
C LEU A 432 -17.78 -32.20 -11.58
N ASP A 433 -16.52 -31.87 -11.30
CA ASP A 433 -15.71 -32.60 -10.32
C ASP A 433 -16.36 -32.64 -8.92
N GLY A 434 -16.94 -31.52 -8.46
CA GLY A 434 -17.73 -31.45 -7.23
C GLY A 434 -18.98 -32.33 -7.24
N THR A 435 -19.65 -32.46 -8.40
CA THR A 435 -20.82 -33.34 -8.54
C THR A 435 -20.43 -34.81 -8.41
N GLU A 436 -19.30 -35.18 -8.99
CA GLU A 436 -18.72 -36.52 -8.90
C GLU A 436 -18.24 -36.87 -7.49
N GLY A 437 -17.56 -35.93 -6.84
CA GLY A 437 -17.23 -36.03 -5.42
C GLY A 437 -18.48 -36.29 -4.56
N THR A 438 -19.59 -35.62 -4.85
CA THR A 438 -20.85 -35.82 -4.11
C THR A 438 -21.56 -37.14 -4.42
N ASN A 439 -21.58 -37.60 -5.67
CA ASN A 439 -22.28 -38.82 -6.07
C ASN A 439 -21.42 -40.11 -5.90
N GLY A 440 -20.10 -39.95 -5.73
CA GLY A 440 -19.12 -41.00 -5.48
C GLY A 440 -18.50 -41.62 -6.74
N THR A 441 -18.58 -40.95 -7.90
CA THR A 441 -17.75 -41.25 -9.08
C THR A 441 -16.35 -40.66 -8.94
N ASP A 442 -15.42 -41.00 -9.82
CA ASP A 442 -14.02 -40.58 -9.77
C ASP A 442 -13.77 -39.47 -10.81
N PRO A 443 -13.56 -38.20 -10.41
CA PRO A 443 -13.36 -37.07 -11.33
C PRO A 443 -12.10 -37.10 -12.20
N ASN A 444 -11.33 -38.18 -12.09
CA ASN A 444 -10.13 -38.42 -12.88
C ASN A 444 -10.25 -39.67 -13.77
N ASP A 445 -11.41 -40.35 -13.77
CA ASP A 445 -11.69 -41.53 -14.56
C ASP A 445 -12.88 -41.25 -15.50
N PRO A 446 -12.63 -40.94 -16.78
CA PRO A 446 -13.68 -40.55 -17.72
C PRO A 446 -14.68 -41.68 -18.04
N CYS A 447 -14.50 -42.87 -17.48
CA CYS A 447 -15.40 -44.01 -17.59
C CYS A 447 -16.18 -44.33 -16.31
N ASP A 448 -15.94 -43.61 -15.20
CA ASP A 448 -16.72 -43.74 -13.98
C ASP A 448 -17.66 -42.55 -13.86
N PHE A 449 -18.83 -42.60 -14.50
CA PHE A 449 -19.75 -41.46 -14.51
C PHE A 449 -21.23 -41.84 -14.52
N ASN A 450 -22.07 -40.87 -14.18
CA ASN A 450 -23.53 -41.02 -14.25
C ASN A 450 -24.09 -40.18 -15.39
N VAL A 451 -24.62 -40.83 -16.44
CA VAL A 451 -25.22 -40.17 -17.62
C VAL A 451 -26.26 -39.08 -17.29
N ILE A 452 -26.94 -39.18 -16.15
CA ILE A 452 -27.95 -38.20 -15.72
C ILE A 452 -27.37 -36.91 -15.14
N ASP A 453 -26.10 -36.94 -14.73
CA ASP A 453 -25.39 -35.85 -14.06
C ASP A 453 -24.53 -35.04 -15.05
N ILE A 454 -24.41 -35.48 -16.31
CA ILE A 454 -23.74 -34.72 -17.38
C ILE A 454 -24.47 -33.38 -17.60
N THR A 455 -23.76 -32.29 -17.33
CA THR A 455 -24.24 -30.91 -17.51
C THR A 455 -23.39 -30.10 -18.48
N GLU A 456 -22.11 -30.45 -18.61
CA GLU A 456 -21.18 -29.82 -19.54
C GLU A 456 -21.09 -30.60 -20.87
N ILE A 457 -20.38 -30.02 -21.83
CA ILE A 457 -20.13 -30.69 -23.11
C ILE A 457 -18.90 -31.59 -22.91
N PRO A 458 -19.03 -32.92 -23.05
CA PRO A 458 -17.90 -33.83 -22.87
C PRO A 458 -16.74 -33.47 -23.80
N SER A 459 -15.52 -33.63 -23.30
CA SER A 459 -14.29 -33.17 -23.93
C SER A 459 -13.08 -34.04 -23.56
N GLY A 460 -11.90 -33.68 -24.07
CA GLY A 460 -10.65 -34.20 -23.55
C GLY A 460 -10.52 -35.74 -23.49
N PRO A 461 -10.05 -36.30 -22.37
CA PRO A 461 -9.85 -37.74 -22.17
C PRO A 461 -11.09 -38.60 -22.45
N PHE A 462 -12.28 -38.14 -22.07
CA PHE A 462 -13.53 -38.86 -22.32
C PHE A 462 -13.76 -39.18 -23.81
N LEU A 463 -13.55 -38.22 -24.71
CA LEU A 463 -13.84 -38.44 -26.13
C LEU A 463 -12.95 -39.52 -26.78
N ASP A 464 -11.75 -39.71 -26.24
CA ASP A 464 -10.77 -40.71 -26.70
C ASP A 464 -10.91 -42.06 -25.99
N ALA A 465 -11.67 -42.13 -24.90
CA ALA A 465 -11.94 -43.36 -24.15
C ALA A 465 -12.90 -44.28 -24.90
N ASP A 466 -12.85 -45.57 -24.57
CA ASP A 466 -13.75 -46.64 -25.05
C ASP A 466 -14.19 -47.38 -23.79
N CYS A 467 -15.19 -46.81 -23.11
CA CYS A 467 -15.48 -47.14 -21.72
C CYS A 467 -16.14 -48.50 -21.55
N ASP A 468 -16.95 -48.92 -22.51
CA ASP A 468 -17.56 -50.24 -22.53
C ASP A 468 -16.68 -51.30 -23.25
N GLY A 469 -15.63 -50.85 -23.93
CA GLY A 469 -14.62 -51.69 -24.56
C GLY A 469 -15.11 -52.38 -25.82
N ASP A 470 -16.13 -51.84 -26.48
CA ASP A 470 -16.71 -52.38 -27.71
C ASP A 470 -15.90 -52.04 -28.96
N GLY A 471 -14.85 -51.21 -28.84
CA GLY A 471 -13.98 -50.79 -29.93
C GLY A 471 -14.45 -49.52 -30.66
N VAL A 472 -15.45 -48.82 -30.15
CA VAL A 472 -15.90 -47.50 -30.59
C VAL A 472 -15.56 -46.49 -29.49
N PRO A 473 -14.79 -45.43 -29.78
CA PRO A 473 -14.52 -44.40 -28.78
C PRO A 473 -15.79 -43.60 -28.44
N ASN A 474 -15.96 -43.21 -27.18
CA ASN A 474 -17.11 -42.47 -26.68
C ASN A 474 -17.44 -41.24 -27.54
N GLY A 475 -16.42 -40.51 -28.02
CA GLY A 475 -16.61 -39.34 -28.87
C GLY A 475 -17.33 -39.66 -30.20
N VAL A 476 -17.10 -40.83 -30.76
CA VAL A 476 -17.80 -41.33 -31.96
C VAL A 476 -19.21 -41.78 -31.61
N GLU A 477 -19.42 -42.33 -30.43
CA GLU A 477 -20.73 -42.76 -29.98
C GLU A 477 -21.69 -41.61 -29.70
N ILE A 478 -21.21 -40.55 -29.05
CA ILE A 478 -22.04 -39.38 -28.72
C ILE A 478 -22.25 -38.44 -29.90
N ASP A 479 -21.26 -38.34 -30.81
CA ASP A 479 -21.31 -37.51 -32.03
C ASP A 479 -20.85 -38.30 -33.27
N PRO A 480 -21.67 -39.24 -33.78
CA PRO A 480 -21.29 -40.07 -34.92
C PRO A 480 -21.08 -39.30 -36.23
N ASP A 481 -21.63 -38.08 -36.37
CA ASP A 481 -21.46 -37.27 -37.59
C ASP A 481 -20.34 -36.23 -37.50
N GLY A 482 -19.73 -36.10 -36.31
CA GLY A 482 -18.55 -35.28 -36.04
C GLY A 482 -18.79 -33.79 -36.27
N ASP A 483 -20.03 -33.33 -36.09
CA ASP A 483 -20.39 -31.92 -36.27
C ASP A 483 -20.12 -31.05 -35.03
N GLY A 484 -19.67 -31.67 -33.94
CA GLY A 484 -19.36 -31.06 -32.66
C GLY A 484 -20.58 -30.89 -31.76
N THR A 485 -21.70 -31.54 -32.08
CA THR A 485 -22.89 -31.57 -31.23
C THR A 485 -23.38 -33.01 -31.06
N PRO A 486 -23.78 -33.44 -29.85
CA PRO A 486 -24.37 -34.75 -29.67
C PRO A 486 -25.54 -34.98 -30.65
N GLY A 487 -25.33 -35.92 -31.56
CA GLY A 487 -26.12 -36.07 -32.78
C GLY A 487 -27.33 -36.98 -32.60
N PRO A 488 -28.32 -36.93 -33.52
CA PRO A 488 -29.29 -38.01 -33.63
C PRO A 488 -28.58 -39.30 -34.09
N ASN A 489 -28.93 -40.45 -33.50
CA ASN A 489 -28.32 -41.77 -33.71
C ASN A 489 -26.99 -42.04 -32.99
N GLY A 490 -26.68 -41.30 -31.92
CA GLY A 490 -25.64 -41.73 -30.98
C GLY A 490 -25.99 -43.02 -30.25
N THR A 491 -24.96 -43.68 -29.73
CA THR A 491 -25.02 -44.91 -28.93
C THR A 491 -24.64 -44.63 -27.48
N ASP A 492 -24.81 -45.59 -26.57
CA ASP A 492 -24.56 -45.44 -25.14
C ASP A 492 -23.13 -45.89 -24.79
N PRO A 493 -22.21 -44.97 -24.42
CA PRO A 493 -20.80 -45.33 -24.17
C PRO A 493 -20.52 -46.26 -22.98
N ASN A 494 -21.58 -46.65 -22.27
CA ASN A 494 -21.53 -47.60 -21.16
C ASN A 494 -22.27 -48.92 -21.47
N ASP A 495 -22.88 -49.07 -22.67
CA ASP A 495 -23.54 -50.29 -23.10
C ASP A 495 -22.75 -50.96 -24.25
N PRO A 496 -21.91 -51.97 -23.94
CA PRO A 496 -21.03 -52.62 -24.93
C PRO A 496 -21.75 -53.33 -26.09
N CYS A 497 -23.08 -53.35 -26.08
CA CYS A 497 -23.91 -53.90 -27.13
C CYS A 497 -24.75 -52.84 -27.86
N ASP A 498 -24.66 -51.56 -27.50
CA ASP A 498 -25.25 -50.44 -28.19
C ASP A 498 -24.17 -49.70 -28.96
N PHE A 499 -23.98 -50.04 -30.24
CA PHE A 499 -22.99 -49.38 -31.08
C PHE A 499 -23.35 -49.44 -32.56
N ASN A 500 -22.73 -48.57 -33.34
CA ASN A 500 -22.83 -48.61 -34.80
C ASN A 500 -21.72 -49.52 -35.34
N VAL A 501 -22.11 -50.64 -35.94
CA VAL A 501 -21.20 -51.64 -36.55
C VAL A 501 -20.19 -51.04 -37.54
N GLU A 502 -20.58 -49.96 -38.22
CA GLU A 502 -19.71 -49.28 -39.20
C GLU A 502 -18.58 -48.46 -38.56
N ASP A 503 -18.73 -48.12 -37.27
CA ASP A 503 -17.78 -47.33 -36.49
C ASP A 503 -16.85 -48.20 -35.62
N GLN A 504 -17.22 -49.46 -35.39
CA GLN A 504 -16.49 -50.41 -34.55
C GLN A 504 -15.13 -50.84 -35.14
N ASP A 505 -14.06 -50.77 -34.34
CA ASP A 505 -12.77 -51.38 -34.63
C ASP A 505 -12.58 -52.69 -33.84
N LEU A 506 -12.82 -53.82 -34.51
CA LEU A 506 -12.62 -55.16 -33.96
C LEU A 506 -11.18 -55.46 -33.47
N SER A 507 -10.20 -54.61 -33.81
CA SER A 507 -8.83 -54.77 -33.32
C SER A 507 -8.55 -54.11 -31.97
N THR A 508 -9.48 -53.29 -31.48
CA THR A 508 -9.37 -52.55 -30.21
C THR A 508 -10.33 -53.01 -29.13
N VAL A 509 -11.30 -53.88 -29.45
CA VAL A 509 -12.26 -54.45 -28.50
C VAL A 509 -11.59 -55.10 -27.29
N SER A 510 -12.25 -55.01 -26.14
CA SER A 510 -11.84 -55.58 -24.86
C SER A 510 -12.05 -57.10 -24.79
N ASP A 511 -11.38 -57.75 -23.83
CA ASP A 511 -11.63 -59.18 -23.54
C ASP A 511 -13.04 -59.37 -22.95
N GLU A 512 -13.54 -58.39 -22.20
CA GLU A 512 -14.88 -58.34 -21.62
C GLU A 512 -15.96 -58.35 -22.71
N TRP A 513 -15.80 -57.52 -23.74
CA TRP A 513 -16.72 -57.47 -24.87
C TRP A 513 -16.81 -58.81 -25.62
N LEU A 514 -15.67 -59.51 -25.77
CA LEU A 514 -15.62 -60.83 -26.42
C LEU A 514 -16.40 -61.91 -25.63
N GLU A 515 -16.61 -61.71 -24.32
CA GLU A 515 -17.37 -62.61 -23.44
C GLU A 515 -18.87 -62.25 -23.34
N LEU A 516 -19.33 -61.21 -24.04
CA LEU A 516 -20.76 -60.84 -24.13
C LEU A 516 -21.50 -61.62 -25.22
N ASP A 517 -22.82 -61.51 -25.19
CA ASP A 517 -23.78 -62.11 -26.14
C ASP A 517 -24.78 -61.01 -26.52
N CYS A 518 -24.37 -60.13 -27.44
CA CYS A 518 -25.12 -58.91 -27.73
C CYS A 518 -26.46 -59.16 -28.45
N ASP A 519 -26.56 -60.25 -29.21
CA ASP A 519 -27.78 -60.61 -29.92
C ASP A 519 -28.72 -61.53 -29.10
N GLY A 520 -28.22 -62.09 -28.00
CA GLY A 520 -28.96 -62.92 -27.06
C GLY A 520 -29.30 -64.32 -27.59
N ASP A 521 -28.54 -64.81 -28.57
CA ASP A 521 -28.75 -66.13 -29.17
C ASP A 521 -28.10 -67.28 -28.37
N GLY A 522 -27.21 -66.93 -27.43
CA GLY A 522 -26.50 -67.84 -26.53
C GLY A 522 -25.09 -68.22 -26.99
N ILE A 523 -24.56 -67.59 -28.04
CA ILE A 523 -23.16 -67.66 -28.48
C ILE A 523 -22.47 -66.34 -28.08
N LEU A 524 -21.17 -66.40 -27.79
CA LEU A 524 -20.42 -65.21 -27.37
C LEU A 524 -19.89 -64.44 -28.58
N ASN A 525 -19.79 -63.11 -28.47
CA ASN A 525 -19.30 -62.23 -29.52
C ASN A 525 -17.95 -62.71 -30.11
N GLY A 526 -17.00 -63.11 -29.26
CA GLY A 526 -15.69 -63.60 -29.69
C GLY A 526 -15.70 -64.91 -30.47
N ASP A 527 -16.77 -65.69 -30.36
CA ASP A 527 -16.99 -66.90 -31.14
C ASP A 527 -17.67 -66.60 -32.51
N GLU A 528 -18.10 -65.35 -32.76
CA GLU A 528 -18.94 -64.92 -33.89
C GLU A 528 -18.44 -63.69 -34.65
N LEU A 529 -17.13 -63.40 -34.62
CA LEU A 529 -16.53 -62.23 -35.30
C LEU A 529 -16.61 -62.24 -36.86
N GLY A 530 -17.34 -63.16 -37.47
CA GLY A 530 -17.47 -63.29 -38.93
C GLY A 530 -18.72 -62.62 -39.50
N ASP A 531 -18.85 -62.65 -40.82
CA ASP A 531 -20.13 -62.49 -41.53
C ASP A 531 -20.28 -63.74 -42.41
N VAL A 532 -21.00 -64.75 -41.91
CA VAL A 532 -21.15 -66.03 -42.60
C VAL A 532 -22.04 -65.93 -43.84
N ASN A 533 -22.92 -64.93 -43.88
CA ASN A 533 -23.96 -64.84 -44.89
C ASN A 533 -23.71 -63.74 -45.95
N ASP A 534 -22.56 -63.07 -45.86
CA ASP A 534 -22.05 -61.99 -46.72
C ASP A 534 -23.12 -60.89 -46.89
N ASN A 535 -23.83 -60.52 -45.81
CA ASN A 535 -24.80 -59.43 -45.81
C ASN A 535 -24.26 -58.11 -45.23
N ASP A 536 -22.94 -58.05 -44.99
CA ASP A 536 -22.22 -56.93 -44.41
C ASP A 536 -22.68 -56.59 -42.96
N ILE A 537 -23.27 -57.57 -42.28
CA ILE A 537 -23.67 -57.50 -40.86
C ILE A 537 -22.93 -58.62 -40.13
N PRO A 538 -22.11 -58.32 -39.11
CA PRO A 538 -21.41 -59.35 -38.35
C PRO A 538 -22.36 -60.28 -37.60
N ASP A 539 -21.93 -61.52 -37.40
CA ASP A 539 -22.79 -62.57 -36.84
C ASP A 539 -23.12 -62.31 -35.35
N TYR A 540 -22.24 -61.66 -34.58
CA TYR A 540 -22.43 -61.32 -33.16
C TYR A 540 -23.55 -60.31 -32.86
N ILE A 541 -24.21 -59.78 -33.89
CA ILE A 541 -25.42 -58.94 -33.78
C ILE A 541 -26.64 -59.58 -34.47
N GLU A 542 -26.53 -60.81 -34.96
CA GLU A 542 -27.56 -61.51 -35.74
C GLU A 542 -28.14 -62.75 -35.04
N VAL A 543 -29.26 -62.58 -34.33
CA VAL A 543 -30.02 -63.61 -33.55
C VAL A 543 -30.33 -64.93 -34.28
N ASN A 544 -30.14 -65.02 -35.60
CA ASN A 544 -30.51 -66.18 -36.42
C ASN A 544 -29.43 -66.64 -37.39
N ASN A 545 -28.16 -66.31 -37.16
CA ASN A 545 -27.11 -66.82 -38.02
C ASN A 545 -26.88 -68.33 -37.78
N GLY A 546 -27.01 -69.11 -38.85
CA GLY A 546 -27.01 -70.59 -38.80
C GLY A 546 -25.69 -71.17 -39.25
N ASP A 547 -25.47 -72.47 -38.97
CA ASP A 547 -24.22 -73.20 -39.27
C ASP A 547 -23.64 -72.86 -40.67
N PRO A 548 -22.40 -72.35 -40.77
CA PRO A 548 -21.74 -71.96 -42.03
C PRO A 548 -21.55 -73.11 -43.04
N ASN A 549 -21.79 -74.35 -42.62
CA ASN A 549 -21.72 -75.53 -43.50
C ASN A 549 -23.08 -75.97 -44.04
N ALA A 550 -24.17 -75.27 -43.70
CA ALA A 550 -25.51 -75.64 -44.13
C ALA A 550 -25.72 -75.33 -45.63
N ASP A 551 -26.06 -76.36 -46.43
CA ASP A 551 -26.42 -76.19 -47.85
C ASP A 551 -27.54 -75.14 -48.04
N ASP A 552 -27.30 -74.11 -48.87
CA ASP A 552 -28.18 -72.95 -49.11
C ASP A 552 -28.50 -72.11 -47.83
N GLY A 553 -27.67 -72.16 -46.77
CA GLY A 553 -27.89 -71.41 -45.52
C GLY A 553 -29.12 -71.86 -44.73
N VAL A 554 -29.70 -73.03 -45.07
CA VAL A 554 -30.88 -73.58 -44.39
C VAL A 554 -30.46 -74.70 -43.46
N GLU A 555 -30.42 -74.42 -42.16
CA GLU A 555 -30.12 -75.41 -41.13
C GLU A 555 -31.40 -75.93 -40.47
N VAL A 556 -31.46 -77.24 -40.21
CA VAL A 556 -32.64 -77.87 -39.60
C VAL A 556 -32.25 -78.49 -38.26
N PHE A 557 -32.80 -77.96 -37.17
CA PHE A 557 -32.66 -78.55 -35.83
C PHE A 557 -33.57 -79.76 -35.71
N ASP A 558 -33.00 -80.96 -35.56
CA ASP A 558 -33.73 -82.22 -35.59
C ASP A 558 -34.39 -82.60 -34.25
N ILE A 559 -34.42 -81.69 -33.28
CA ILE A 559 -35.04 -81.86 -31.96
C ILE A 559 -35.93 -80.67 -31.60
N MET A 560 -37.01 -80.95 -30.87
CA MET A 560 -37.84 -79.94 -30.22
C MET A 560 -38.32 -80.44 -28.85
N THR A 561 -38.44 -79.53 -27.88
CA THR A 561 -38.83 -79.80 -26.48
C THR A 561 -40.09 -79.03 -26.05
N PRO A 562 -41.19 -79.05 -26.83
CA PRO A 562 -42.35 -78.19 -26.59
C PRO A 562 -42.97 -78.40 -25.19
N GLY A 563 -43.00 -77.33 -24.39
CA GLY A 563 -43.78 -77.22 -23.16
C GLY A 563 -43.06 -77.65 -21.87
N ASP A 564 -41.74 -77.62 -21.83
CA ASP A 564 -40.94 -77.74 -20.59
C ASP A 564 -40.72 -76.38 -19.88
N GLY A 565 -40.92 -75.27 -20.59
CA GLY A 565 -41.07 -73.93 -20.01
C GLY A 565 -39.77 -73.15 -19.84
N ASP A 566 -38.69 -73.57 -20.51
CA ASP A 566 -37.42 -72.81 -20.58
C ASP A 566 -37.36 -71.85 -21.78
N GLY A 567 -38.32 -71.90 -22.70
CA GLY A 567 -38.39 -71.05 -23.88
C GLY A 567 -37.49 -71.51 -25.04
N LEU A 568 -36.67 -72.54 -24.83
CA LEU A 568 -35.69 -73.04 -25.81
C LEU A 568 -36.25 -74.25 -26.55
N ASN A 569 -36.07 -74.30 -27.87
CA ASN A 569 -36.51 -75.41 -28.73
C ASN A 569 -38.02 -75.78 -28.58
N ASP A 570 -38.85 -74.85 -28.13
CA ASP A 570 -40.29 -75.02 -27.92
C ASP A 570 -41.05 -75.24 -29.24
N VAL A 571 -40.45 -74.84 -30.36
CA VAL A 571 -40.96 -75.03 -31.71
C VAL A 571 -39.91 -75.70 -32.58
N PHE A 572 -40.35 -76.32 -33.67
CA PHE A 572 -39.43 -76.82 -34.68
C PHE A 572 -38.87 -75.64 -35.48
N VAL A 573 -37.60 -75.31 -35.21
CA VAL A 573 -36.89 -74.21 -35.85
C VAL A 573 -36.11 -74.73 -37.07
N ILE A 574 -36.21 -74.00 -38.17
CA ILE A 574 -35.37 -74.18 -39.35
C ILE A 574 -34.73 -72.82 -39.63
N ARG A 575 -33.45 -72.65 -39.26
CA ARG A 575 -32.70 -71.39 -39.46
C ARG A 575 -32.51 -71.12 -40.96
N GLY A 576 -32.52 -69.85 -41.34
CA GLY A 576 -32.37 -69.35 -42.72
C GLY A 576 -33.52 -69.61 -43.69
N LEU A 577 -34.66 -70.16 -43.24
CA LEU A 577 -35.80 -70.47 -44.11
C LEU A 577 -36.68 -69.25 -44.45
N ASP A 578 -36.62 -68.22 -43.64
CA ASP A 578 -37.27 -66.91 -43.82
C ASP A 578 -36.85 -66.23 -45.14
N LYS A 579 -35.59 -66.43 -45.58
CA LYS A 579 -35.08 -66.02 -46.91
C LYS A 579 -35.88 -66.63 -48.07
N TYR A 580 -36.65 -67.69 -47.82
CA TYR A 580 -37.43 -68.43 -48.83
C TYR A 580 -38.94 -68.42 -48.52
N PRO A 581 -39.66 -67.31 -48.76
CA PRO A 581 -41.07 -67.17 -48.40
C PRO A 581 -42.00 -68.16 -49.11
N ASN A 582 -41.58 -68.66 -50.28
CA ASN A 582 -42.24 -69.72 -51.03
C ASN A 582 -41.76 -71.11 -50.56
N ASN A 583 -41.88 -71.39 -49.26
CA ASN A 583 -41.56 -72.70 -48.70
C ASN A 583 -42.81 -73.49 -48.27
N THR A 584 -42.65 -74.80 -48.08
CA THR A 584 -43.66 -75.72 -47.56
C THR A 584 -43.01 -76.72 -46.64
N VAL A 585 -43.52 -76.84 -45.41
CA VAL A 585 -43.10 -77.84 -44.43
C VAL A 585 -44.22 -78.85 -44.22
N LYS A 586 -43.85 -80.14 -44.29
CA LYS A 586 -44.71 -81.29 -44.02
C LYS A 586 -44.06 -82.17 -42.98
N ILE A 587 -44.82 -82.58 -41.97
CA ILE A 587 -44.33 -83.47 -40.91
C ILE A 587 -45.17 -84.72 -40.89
N TYR A 588 -44.49 -85.86 -40.84
CA TYR A 588 -45.07 -87.20 -40.86
C TYR A 588 -44.72 -87.92 -39.57
N ASN A 589 -45.65 -88.72 -39.06
CA ASN A 589 -45.32 -89.67 -38.00
C ASN A 589 -44.53 -90.87 -38.56
N ARG A 590 -44.02 -91.72 -37.67
CA ARG A 590 -43.26 -92.94 -38.03
C ARG A 590 -43.97 -93.94 -38.96
N TRP A 591 -45.28 -93.82 -39.17
CA TRP A 591 -46.05 -94.67 -40.08
C TRP A 591 -46.32 -94.01 -41.44
N GLY A 592 -45.72 -92.84 -41.71
CA GLY A 592 -45.90 -92.09 -42.94
C GLY A 592 -47.22 -91.32 -43.03
N VAL A 593 -47.93 -91.14 -41.92
CA VAL A 593 -49.15 -90.33 -41.88
C VAL A 593 -48.78 -88.87 -41.67
N LEU A 594 -49.29 -88.00 -42.55
CA LEU A 594 -49.11 -86.55 -42.46
C LEU A 594 -49.85 -86.00 -41.24
N VAL A 595 -49.11 -85.39 -40.32
CA VAL A 595 -49.62 -84.81 -39.07
C VAL A 595 -49.61 -83.29 -39.08
N PHE A 596 -48.72 -82.67 -39.85
CA PHE A 596 -48.66 -81.23 -40.02
C PHE A 596 -48.29 -80.85 -41.45
N GLU A 597 -48.95 -79.84 -42.01
CA GLU A 597 -48.58 -79.21 -43.27
C GLU A 597 -48.87 -77.71 -43.21
N THR A 598 -47.92 -76.90 -43.67
CA THR A 598 -48.09 -75.44 -43.82
C THR A 598 -47.22 -74.90 -44.95
N ARG A 599 -47.51 -73.67 -45.38
CA ARG A 599 -46.75 -72.92 -46.38
C ARG A 599 -46.26 -71.60 -45.77
N GLY A 600 -45.10 -71.11 -46.20
CA GLY A 600 -44.47 -69.93 -45.61
C GLY A 600 -44.11 -70.16 -44.15
N TYR A 601 -43.49 -71.32 -43.87
CA TYR A 601 -42.96 -71.68 -42.56
C TYR A 601 -41.85 -70.71 -42.15
N GLY A 602 -41.80 -70.34 -40.87
CA GLY A 602 -40.89 -69.31 -40.35
C GLY A 602 -41.41 -67.87 -40.47
N LEU A 603 -42.45 -67.61 -41.27
CA LEU A 603 -43.03 -66.27 -41.44
C LEU A 603 -44.27 -66.06 -40.58
N ASN A 604 -44.47 -64.84 -40.05
CA ASN A 604 -45.66 -64.47 -39.26
C ASN A 604 -45.98 -65.45 -38.11
N ASN A 605 -44.94 -65.91 -37.40
CA ASN A 605 -45.04 -66.88 -36.31
C ASN A 605 -45.63 -68.25 -36.72
N ASN A 606 -45.43 -68.65 -37.98
CA ASN A 606 -45.89 -69.93 -38.52
C ASN A 606 -44.88 -71.04 -38.23
N PHE A 607 -44.89 -71.52 -36.99
CA PHE A 607 -44.04 -72.61 -36.52
C PHE A 607 -44.85 -73.86 -36.14
N PHE A 608 -44.18 -75.00 -36.09
CA PHE A 608 -44.77 -76.25 -35.62
C PHE A 608 -44.45 -76.38 -34.13
N THR A 609 -45.50 -76.32 -33.31
CA THR A 609 -45.45 -76.37 -31.84
C THR A 609 -45.66 -77.80 -31.29
N GLY A 610 -45.54 -78.82 -32.16
CA GLY A 610 -45.85 -80.20 -31.80
C GLY A 610 -47.35 -80.52 -31.82
N GLU A 611 -48.20 -79.65 -32.37
CA GLU A 611 -49.63 -79.90 -32.55
C GLU A 611 -50.00 -80.32 -33.98
N SER A 612 -50.87 -81.33 -34.09
CA SER A 612 -51.31 -81.84 -35.39
C SER A 612 -52.37 -80.94 -36.05
N ASN A 613 -52.17 -80.55 -37.31
CA ASN A 613 -53.19 -79.95 -38.18
C ASN A 613 -53.69 -80.90 -39.30
N GLY A 614 -53.15 -82.12 -39.35
CA GLY A 614 -53.45 -83.16 -40.34
C GLY A 614 -54.86 -83.75 -40.27
N ARG A 615 -55.35 -84.29 -41.40
CA ARG A 615 -56.76 -84.66 -41.62
C ARG A 615 -57.16 -86.09 -41.24
N VAL A 616 -56.22 -86.98 -40.84
CA VAL A 616 -56.52 -88.42 -40.66
C VAL A 616 -55.88 -89.01 -39.39
N THR A 617 -56.72 -89.63 -38.55
CA THR A 617 -56.40 -90.47 -37.38
C THR A 617 -55.66 -89.87 -36.17
N ILE A 618 -55.33 -88.58 -36.18
CA ILE A 618 -54.93 -87.82 -34.98
C ILE A 618 -55.88 -86.62 -34.84
N GLU A 619 -56.41 -86.38 -33.64
CA GLU A 619 -57.32 -85.26 -33.38
C GLU A 619 -56.63 -83.93 -33.72
N LYS A 620 -57.28 -83.10 -34.52
CA LYS A 620 -56.79 -81.76 -34.89
C LYS A 620 -56.61 -80.91 -33.62
N ASN A 621 -55.51 -80.15 -33.52
CA ASN A 621 -55.14 -79.32 -32.35
C ASN A 621 -54.83 -80.12 -31.08
N LYS A 622 -54.30 -81.34 -31.24
CA LYS A 622 -53.80 -82.14 -30.12
C LYS A 622 -52.29 -82.25 -30.21
N GLN A 623 -51.63 -82.09 -29.07
CA GLN A 623 -50.22 -82.37 -28.92
C GLN A 623 -49.90 -83.79 -29.37
N LEU A 624 -48.95 -83.90 -30.29
CA LEU A 624 -48.45 -85.15 -30.82
C LEU A 624 -47.60 -85.87 -29.77
N PRO A 625 -47.69 -87.20 -29.62
CA PRO A 625 -46.89 -87.93 -28.63
C PRO A 625 -45.37 -87.73 -28.78
N VAL A 626 -44.63 -87.87 -27.67
CA VAL A 626 -43.15 -87.94 -27.69
C VAL A 626 -42.69 -89.06 -28.62
N GLY A 627 -41.72 -88.77 -29.47
CA GLY A 627 -41.15 -89.73 -30.41
C GLY A 627 -40.59 -89.10 -31.67
N THR A 628 -40.10 -89.96 -32.57
CA THR A 628 -39.51 -89.55 -33.85
C THR A 628 -40.59 -89.36 -34.93
N TYR A 629 -40.55 -88.20 -35.54
CA TYR A 629 -41.28 -87.74 -36.71
C TYR A 629 -40.29 -87.54 -37.86
N TYR A 630 -40.81 -87.24 -39.04
CA TYR A 630 -40.01 -86.97 -40.22
C TYR A 630 -40.53 -85.71 -40.89
N TYR A 631 -39.65 -84.74 -41.12
CA TYR A 631 -40.00 -83.54 -41.85
C TYR A 631 -39.65 -83.70 -43.33
N VAL A 632 -40.40 -83.00 -44.17
CA VAL A 632 -40.09 -82.74 -45.57
C VAL A 632 -40.26 -81.26 -45.78
N LEU A 633 -39.16 -80.60 -46.12
CA LEU A 633 -39.07 -79.18 -46.43
C LEU A 633 -38.89 -79.04 -47.95
N GLU A 634 -39.72 -78.21 -48.58
CA GLU A 634 -39.57 -77.82 -49.98
C GLU A 634 -39.55 -76.29 -50.08
N TYR A 635 -38.54 -75.71 -50.71
CA TYR A 635 -38.42 -74.26 -50.93
C TYR A 635 -37.82 -73.95 -52.31
N VAL A 636 -37.97 -72.71 -52.76
CA VAL A 636 -37.35 -72.22 -53.99
C VAL A 636 -36.16 -71.36 -53.60
N ASN A 637 -34.95 -71.78 -53.95
CA ASN A 637 -33.73 -71.05 -53.61
C ASN A 637 -33.52 -69.82 -54.52
N ASN A 638 -32.49 -69.02 -54.24
CA ASN A 638 -32.20 -67.76 -54.96
C ASN A 638 -31.91 -67.97 -56.46
N SER A 639 -31.51 -69.18 -56.87
CA SER A 639 -31.31 -69.56 -58.28
C SER A 639 -32.62 -69.94 -58.99
N GLY A 640 -33.78 -69.89 -58.31
CA GLY A 640 -35.08 -70.31 -58.83
C GLY A 640 -35.30 -71.81 -58.87
N ASN A 641 -34.40 -72.60 -58.27
CA ASN A 641 -34.52 -74.06 -58.22
C ASN A 641 -35.34 -74.50 -57.00
N THR A 642 -36.18 -75.52 -57.17
CA THR A 642 -36.87 -76.16 -56.05
C THR A 642 -35.91 -77.10 -55.31
N VAL A 643 -35.58 -76.78 -54.07
CA VAL A 643 -34.76 -77.58 -53.17
C VAL A 643 -35.67 -78.38 -52.24
N LYS A 644 -35.27 -79.62 -51.93
CA LYS A 644 -36.01 -80.51 -51.02
C LYS A 644 -35.07 -81.09 -49.97
N LYS A 645 -35.36 -80.82 -48.70
CA LYS A 645 -34.68 -81.42 -47.54
C LYS A 645 -35.65 -82.33 -46.79
N ALA A 646 -35.17 -83.43 -46.26
CA ALA A 646 -35.96 -84.33 -45.43
C ALA A 646 -35.07 -85.01 -44.40
N GLY A 647 -35.59 -85.17 -43.19
CA GLY A 647 -34.82 -85.71 -42.08
C GLY A 647 -35.72 -86.13 -40.92
N PRO A 648 -35.14 -86.74 -39.88
CA PRO A 648 -35.85 -87.00 -38.64
C PRO A 648 -36.16 -85.68 -37.92
N LEU A 649 -37.21 -85.68 -37.11
CA LEU A 649 -37.52 -84.65 -36.11
C LEU A 649 -37.92 -85.37 -34.82
N TYR A 650 -37.20 -85.17 -33.75
CA TYR A 650 -37.49 -85.78 -32.46
C TYR A 650 -38.26 -84.80 -31.58
N ILE A 651 -39.49 -85.17 -31.23
CA ILE A 651 -40.27 -84.43 -30.24
C ILE A 651 -40.01 -85.08 -28.88
N ASN A 652 -39.42 -84.32 -27.97
CA ASN A 652 -39.29 -84.68 -26.57
C ASN A 652 -40.19 -83.80 -25.71
N ARG A 653 -40.62 -84.31 -24.56
CA ARG A 653 -41.28 -83.53 -23.52
C ARG A 653 -40.81 -84.10 -22.20
N ARG A 654 -40.19 -83.28 -21.36
CA ARG A 654 -39.79 -83.69 -20.01
C ARG A 654 -40.97 -83.63 -19.05
#